data_AF-S4VZ54-F1
#
_entry.id   AF-S4VZ54-F1
#
_cell.length_a   1.000
_cell.length_b   1.000
_cell.length_c   1.000
_cell.angle_alpha   90.00
_cell.angle_beta   90.00
_cell.angle_gamma   90.00
#
_symmetry.space_group_name_H-M   'P 1'
#
loop_
_entity.id
_entity.type
_entity.pdbx_description
1 polymer ?
#
loop_
_entity_poly.entity_id
_entity_poly.type
_entity_poly.pdbx_seq_one_letter_code
_entity_poly.pdbx_strand_id
1 'polypeptide(L)'
;FDMTKLADTVPKVTVTKPQAAPKRNVQRQTRVVEDSIITRPEGLSSKKGKSGTTVRMSTNYFKLTSITDFMLYQYRVDFAPEEETTAAKIQLLKNHKEVLGGYILDGSVMFTAMKLERDVMELYSTRETDGTKMRITVRLVGVLSTGDPQYLQVFNILVRRCLQGLNLQLVGRHYFDAQSSVPIRNYSLELWPGYITSIRQHEDEILMCTEVTHKVMRMETVHDILRRVAQNNPHTFQEEFKKKVIGTIVLTDYSNKTYRVDDVDFTVSPRNTFKRPSGETCYLEYYKNAYGIIIKDQQQPLLVSQPKQRDRRRGINNLIYLIPELCRTTGITDEMRSNFSLMRALAEHTRLGPATRQERLRKFQDRLRTTPQVQKDLKQWNMSLSDELVTVPARVLDPEKIFLQKAQCTVGQKNDWTQEVKSRGLLSAPVLKKWGILCPNSQLRACKEFELTLQKAAAAIDFKVEDGVVYSVQEEQGIAGYIQALDYLLSSFTPQIILIILQNKRADRYNALKRRCCVDRAVATQVVLLKNTEGKNIFSVASKIVIQMCCKIGGAPWSIEIPLSGLMVVGFDVYHDTASRGVSIGALVASMNKALSRYFSAVSYQHSGEELSNELSINMCKALQKFQSMNGSLPERIIIYRDGVGEGQIPFVMEHEVELLKGRLKEIYGGRHAKMTFIIVTKRINSRFSIINKILHPGLL
;
A
#
# COMPACT_ATOMS: atom_id res chain seq x y z
N PHE A 1 -18.32 -20.38 36.02
CA PHE A 1 -17.92 -19.00 36.38
C PHE A 1 -18.64 -18.06 35.44
N ASP A 2 -19.57 -17.29 35.99
CA ASP A 2 -20.55 -16.46 35.28
C ASP A 2 -19.88 -15.20 34.70
N MET A 3 -19.94 -15.02 33.37
CA MET A 3 -19.26 -13.95 32.62
C MET A 3 -19.96 -12.58 32.71
N THR A 4 -21.10 -12.48 33.41
CA THR A 4 -21.87 -11.23 33.50
C THR A 4 -21.43 -10.31 34.64
N LYS A 5 -20.67 -10.80 35.63
CA LYS A 5 -20.36 -10.05 36.86
C LYS A 5 -19.05 -9.25 36.88
N LEU A 6 -18.30 -9.19 35.76
CA LEU A 6 -17.02 -8.47 35.69
C LEU A 6 -17.07 -7.13 34.93
N ALA A 7 -18.25 -6.74 34.41
CA ALA A 7 -18.44 -5.41 33.81
C ALA A 7 -18.46 -4.27 34.84
N ASP A 8 -18.64 -4.56 36.13
CA ASP A 8 -18.87 -3.56 37.19
C ASP A 8 -17.63 -3.23 38.05
N THR A 9 -16.43 -3.73 37.73
CA THR A 9 -15.20 -3.45 38.50
C THR A 9 -14.17 -2.57 37.79
N VAL A 10 -14.54 -1.94 36.67
CA VAL A 10 -13.74 -0.86 36.08
C VAL A 10 -14.15 0.46 36.75
N PRO A 11 -13.26 1.18 37.45
CA PRO A 11 -13.61 2.49 37.96
C PRO A 11 -13.98 3.41 36.79
N LYS A 12 -15.22 3.91 36.79
CA LYS A 12 -15.71 4.94 35.86
C LYS A 12 -14.92 6.23 36.12
N VAL A 13 -13.81 6.43 35.40
CA VAL A 13 -13.16 7.73 35.32
C VAL A 13 -14.13 8.65 34.56
N THR A 14 -14.76 9.56 35.28
CA THR A 14 -15.63 10.59 34.72
C THR A 14 -14.73 11.60 34.02
N VAL A 15 -14.50 11.42 32.72
CA VAL A 15 -13.86 12.46 31.91
C VAL A 15 -14.89 13.55 31.66
N THR A 16 -14.84 14.61 32.45
CA THR A 16 -15.53 15.86 32.14
C THR A 16 -15.12 16.33 30.75
N LYS A 17 -16.09 16.41 29.82
CA LYS A 17 -15.90 17.04 28.51
C LYS A 17 -15.34 18.46 28.72
N PRO A 18 -14.20 18.82 28.10
CA PRO A 18 -13.80 20.21 28.05
C PRO A 18 -14.88 21.00 27.30
N GLN A 19 -15.33 22.11 27.88
CA GLN A 19 -16.21 23.06 27.20
C GLN A 19 -15.61 23.45 25.85
N ALA A 20 -16.46 23.51 24.83
CA ALA A 20 -16.07 23.86 23.47
C ALA A 20 -15.43 25.26 23.45
N ALA A 21 -14.12 25.31 23.19
CA ALA A 21 -13.42 26.56 22.94
C ALA A 21 -14.00 27.26 21.69
N PRO A 22 -14.12 28.59 21.69
CA PRO A 22 -14.73 29.32 20.59
C PRO A 22 -13.92 29.14 19.30
N LYS A 23 -14.63 28.99 18.17
CA LYS A 23 -14.08 28.82 16.82
C LYS A 23 -13.10 29.96 16.49
N ARG A 24 -11.80 29.72 16.65
CA ARG A 24 -10.75 30.59 16.10
C ARG A 24 -10.71 30.41 14.58
N ASN A 25 -10.82 31.52 13.86
CA ASN A 25 -10.65 31.62 12.42
C ASN A 25 -9.36 30.91 11.98
N VAL A 26 -9.50 29.87 11.15
CA VAL A 26 -8.39 29.11 10.58
C VAL A 26 -7.81 29.93 9.42
N GLN A 27 -6.99 30.93 9.74
CA GLN A 27 -5.99 31.43 8.81
C GLN A 27 -4.94 30.33 8.56
N ARG A 28 -4.52 30.19 7.29
CA ARG A 28 -3.49 29.27 6.77
C ARG A 28 -2.58 28.70 7.88
N GLN A 29 -2.92 27.52 8.39
CA GLN A 29 -1.88 26.62 8.89
C GLN A 29 -1.10 26.17 7.66
N THR A 30 0.05 26.79 7.46
CA THR A 30 1.22 26.19 6.81
C THR A 30 1.22 24.71 7.20
N ARG A 31 1.43 23.80 6.24
CA ARG A 31 1.74 22.40 6.59
C ARG A 31 2.85 22.48 7.64
N VAL A 32 2.52 22.19 8.89
CA VAL A 32 3.53 21.94 9.91
C VAL A 32 4.26 20.72 9.35
N VAL A 33 5.44 20.97 8.84
CA VAL A 33 6.31 19.89 8.43
C VAL A 33 6.78 19.32 9.76
N GLU A 34 6.17 18.21 10.16
CA GLU A 34 6.44 17.57 11.45
C GLU A 34 7.96 17.42 11.63
N ASP A 35 8.46 17.87 12.78
CA ASP A 35 9.85 17.67 13.17
C ASP A 35 10.21 16.20 12.98
N SER A 36 11.38 15.93 12.42
CA SER A 36 11.84 14.56 12.17
C SER A 36 11.87 13.79 13.49
N ILE A 37 10.93 12.86 13.69
CA ILE A 37 10.84 12.12 14.95
C ILE A 37 12.02 11.16 15.06
N ILE A 38 12.79 11.36 16.12
CA ILE A 38 13.90 10.47 16.47
C ILE A 38 13.31 9.26 17.19
N THR A 39 13.09 8.18 16.44
CA THR A 39 12.65 6.88 16.98
C THR A 39 13.81 5.97 17.41
N ARG A 40 15.06 6.39 17.15
CA ARG A 40 16.25 5.65 17.57
C ARG A 40 16.40 5.76 19.10
N PRO A 41 16.49 4.63 19.83
CA PRO A 41 16.72 4.68 21.28
C PRO A 41 18.05 5.38 21.61
N GLU A 42 18.05 6.27 22.60
CA GLU A 42 19.21 7.10 22.97
C GLU A 42 20.46 6.28 23.35
N GLY A 43 20.27 5.12 24.02
CA GLY A 43 21.36 4.23 24.40
C GLY A 43 21.94 3.36 23.26
N LEU A 44 21.40 3.44 22.04
CA LEU A 44 21.84 2.59 20.92
C LEU A 44 23.01 3.23 20.17
N SER A 45 24.24 2.94 20.59
CA SER A 45 25.47 3.44 19.95
C SER A 45 25.61 3.01 18.48
N SER A 46 25.18 1.79 18.13
CA SER A 46 25.16 1.27 16.77
C SER A 46 23.93 0.42 16.51
N LYS A 47 23.36 0.57 15.31
CA LYS A 47 22.30 -0.31 14.77
C LYS A 47 22.83 -1.43 13.87
N LYS A 48 24.15 -1.47 13.63
CA LYS A 48 24.80 -2.45 12.73
C LYS A 48 24.99 -3.77 13.46
N GLY A 49 24.39 -4.85 12.95
CA GLY A 49 24.65 -6.20 13.43
C GLY A 49 26.06 -6.69 13.07
N LYS A 50 26.46 -7.86 13.63
CA LYS A 50 27.77 -8.49 13.35
C LYS A 50 27.69 -9.87 12.71
N SER A 51 26.59 -10.60 12.85
CA SER A 51 26.43 -11.98 12.34
C SER A 51 26.31 -12.07 10.82
N GLY A 52 26.59 -13.26 10.27
CA GLY A 52 26.46 -13.58 8.84
C GLY A 52 27.70 -13.25 8.01
N THR A 53 27.66 -13.64 6.74
CA THR A 53 28.76 -13.44 5.78
C THR A 53 28.63 -12.09 5.09
N THR A 54 29.69 -11.27 5.11
CA THR A 54 29.71 -9.96 4.44
C THR A 54 29.65 -10.09 2.91
N VAL A 55 28.79 -9.28 2.30
CA VAL A 55 28.65 -9.16 0.84
C VAL A 55 28.53 -7.68 0.45
N ARG A 56 28.77 -7.36 -0.82
CA ARG A 56 28.46 -6.03 -1.37
C ARG A 56 27.18 -6.07 -2.19
N MET A 57 26.36 -5.06 -1.99
CA MET A 57 25.11 -4.88 -2.72
C MET A 57 25.13 -3.61 -3.53
N SER A 58 24.53 -3.68 -4.72
CA SER A 58 24.11 -2.51 -5.46
C SER A 58 22.67 -2.16 -5.07
N THR A 59 22.37 -0.88 -5.02
CA THR A 59 21.04 -0.37 -4.69
C THR A 59 20.40 0.31 -5.89
N ASN A 60 19.14 0.72 -5.77
CA ASN A 60 18.48 1.60 -6.74
C ASN A 60 18.54 3.09 -6.33
N TYR A 61 19.60 3.47 -5.61
CA TYR A 61 19.84 4.84 -5.20
C TYR A 61 20.95 5.47 -6.04
N PHE A 62 20.75 6.75 -6.36
CA PHE A 62 21.78 7.63 -6.89
C PHE A 62 22.20 8.62 -5.82
N LYS A 63 23.50 8.86 -5.71
CA LYS A 63 24.03 9.92 -4.86
C LYS A 63 23.86 11.26 -5.56
N LEU A 64 23.27 12.25 -4.87
CA LEU A 64 23.42 13.65 -5.26
C LEU A 64 24.65 14.18 -4.54
N THR A 65 25.68 14.53 -5.32
CA THR A 65 26.90 15.13 -4.81
C THR A 65 26.75 16.65 -4.82
N SER A 66 26.97 17.29 -3.67
CA SER A 66 27.20 18.72 -3.64
C SER A 66 28.62 19.02 -4.12
N ILE A 67 28.79 20.12 -4.83
CA ILE A 67 30.09 20.55 -5.34
C ILE A 67 30.89 21.27 -4.22
N THR A 68 30.21 21.80 -3.20
CA THR A 68 30.76 22.52 -2.03
C THR A 68 29.99 22.19 -0.74
N ASP A 69 30.35 22.80 0.39
CA ASP A 69 29.54 22.85 1.62
C ASP A 69 28.17 23.46 1.30
N PHE A 70 27.21 22.59 0.96
CA PHE A 70 25.91 22.99 0.48
C PHE A 70 25.03 23.43 1.66
N MET A 71 24.60 24.69 1.61
CA MET A 71 23.66 25.28 2.56
C MET A 71 22.44 25.80 1.79
N LEU A 72 21.26 25.63 2.37
CA LEU A 72 20.03 26.20 1.81
C LEU A 72 19.67 27.48 2.56
N TYR A 73 19.58 28.58 1.82
CA TYR A 73 19.19 29.87 2.37
C TYR A 73 17.70 30.09 2.13
N GLN A 74 16.97 30.40 3.19
CA GLN A 74 15.54 30.64 3.16
C GLN A 74 15.24 32.13 3.23
N TYR A 75 14.42 32.61 2.30
CA TYR A 75 13.98 34.00 2.21
C TYR A 75 12.46 34.10 2.27
N ARG A 76 11.95 35.18 2.86
CA ARG A 76 10.59 35.66 2.72
C ARG A 76 10.52 36.57 1.50
N VAL A 77 9.53 36.36 0.64
CA VAL A 77 9.26 37.20 -0.53
C VAL A 77 7.86 37.80 -0.41
N ASP A 78 7.82 39.11 -0.29
CA ASP A 78 6.60 39.90 -0.18
C ASP A 78 6.46 40.79 -1.43
N PHE A 79 5.22 40.97 -1.88
CA PHE A 79 4.88 41.72 -3.10
C PHE A 79 3.97 42.89 -2.72
N ALA A 80 4.24 44.07 -3.26
CA ALA A 80 3.44 45.27 -3.10
C ALA A 80 3.18 45.94 -4.47
N PRO A 81 1.92 46.04 -4.94
CA PRO A 81 0.68 45.55 -4.33
C PRO A 81 0.68 44.03 -4.09
N GLU A 82 -0.17 43.55 -3.17
CA GLU A 82 -0.22 42.13 -2.82
C GLU A 82 -0.62 41.27 -4.04
N GLU A 83 0.07 40.15 -4.22
CA GLU A 83 -0.24 39.18 -5.27
C GLU A 83 -0.65 37.86 -4.64
N GLU A 84 -1.76 37.29 -5.08
CA GLU A 84 -2.28 36.04 -4.51
C GLU A 84 -1.78 34.82 -5.28
N THR A 85 -1.60 34.94 -6.60
CA THR A 85 -1.35 33.78 -7.45
C THR A 85 0.14 33.43 -7.50
N THR A 86 0.47 32.18 -7.17
CA THR A 86 1.87 31.70 -7.22
C THR A 86 2.45 31.79 -8.65
N ALA A 87 1.62 31.63 -9.68
CA ALA A 87 2.05 31.75 -11.07
C ALA A 87 2.51 33.17 -11.42
N ALA A 88 1.75 34.21 -11.02
CA ALA A 88 2.14 35.59 -11.23
C ALA A 88 3.39 35.95 -10.42
N LYS A 89 3.48 35.51 -9.15
CA LYS A 89 4.69 35.70 -8.33
C LYS A 89 5.95 35.14 -9.00
N ILE A 90 5.86 33.92 -9.55
CA ILE A 90 6.96 33.30 -10.28
C ILE A 90 7.31 34.14 -11.51
N GLN A 91 6.32 34.60 -12.28
CA GLN A 91 6.57 35.41 -13.49
C GLN A 91 7.27 36.73 -13.15
N LEU A 92 6.83 37.42 -12.10
CA LEU A 92 7.47 38.67 -11.63
C LEU A 92 8.92 38.46 -11.21
N LEU A 93 9.23 37.36 -10.51
CA LEU A 93 10.60 37.04 -10.10
C LEU A 93 11.49 36.55 -11.25
N LYS A 94 10.94 36.03 -12.36
CA LYS A 94 11.75 35.56 -13.49
C LYS A 94 12.59 36.68 -14.09
N ASN A 95 12.11 37.92 -14.06
CA ASN A 95 12.82 39.10 -14.56
C ASN A 95 14.09 39.40 -13.77
N HIS A 96 14.23 38.83 -12.57
CA HIS A 96 15.37 39.06 -11.66
C HIS A 96 16.27 37.82 -11.52
N LYS A 97 16.19 36.88 -12.47
CA LYS A 97 16.94 35.61 -12.40
C LYS A 97 18.46 35.81 -12.35
N GLU A 98 18.99 36.86 -12.96
CA GLU A 98 20.44 37.16 -12.93
C GLU A 98 20.90 37.55 -11.52
N VAL A 99 20.10 38.32 -10.79
CA VAL A 99 20.38 38.75 -9.42
C VAL A 99 20.13 37.63 -8.41
N LEU A 100 19.06 36.88 -8.61
CA LEU A 100 18.62 35.83 -7.67
C LEU A 100 19.31 34.48 -7.88
N GLY A 101 19.92 34.27 -9.04
CA GLY A 101 20.50 32.99 -9.44
C GLY A 101 19.46 31.86 -9.52
N GLY A 102 19.87 30.65 -9.10
CA GLY A 102 19.01 29.48 -9.00
C GLY A 102 18.10 29.55 -7.77
N TYR A 103 16.79 29.65 -7.98
CA TYR A 103 15.82 29.72 -6.88
C TYR A 103 14.59 28.81 -7.07
N ILE A 104 13.98 28.45 -5.94
CA ILE A 104 12.67 27.80 -5.84
C ILE A 104 11.78 28.70 -4.99
N LEU A 105 10.65 29.14 -5.54
CA LEU A 105 9.60 29.84 -4.81
C LEU A 105 8.46 28.86 -4.50
N ASP A 106 8.09 28.75 -3.23
CA ASP A 106 6.85 28.09 -2.78
C ASP A 106 5.98 29.07 -1.98
N GLY A 107 4.96 29.61 -2.64
CA GLY A 107 4.10 30.64 -2.06
C GLY A 107 4.83 31.97 -1.88
N SER A 108 5.16 32.30 -0.64
CA SER A 108 5.91 33.51 -0.23
C SER A 108 7.28 33.17 0.38
N VAL A 109 7.70 31.91 0.31
CA VAL A 109 9.02 31.47 0.77
C VAL A 109 9.86 31.12 -0.46
N MET A 110 11.09 31.62 -0.50
CA MET A 110 12.06 31.34 -1.55
C MET A 110 13.30 30.68 -0.97
N PHE A 111 13.85 29.71 -1.69
CA PHE A 111 15.09 29.03 -1.35
C PHE A 111 16.14 29.26 -2.43
N THR A 112 17.38 29.43 -2.01
CA THR A 112 18.56 29.51 -2.90
C THR A 112 19.69 28.65 -2.36
N ALA A 113 20.56 28.18 -3.27
CA ALA A 113 21.77 27.40 -2.94
C ALA A 113 22.97 28.28 -2.53
N MET A 114 22.93 29.57 -2.86
CA MET A 114 23.95 30.56 -2.51
C MET A 114 23.28 31.71 -1.77
N LYS A 115 24.01 32.29 -0.79
CA LYS A 115 23.54 33.48 -0.09
C LYS A 115 23.45 34.65 -1.09
N LEU A 116 22.33 35.37 -1.07
CA LEU A 116 22.18 36.60 -1.86
C LEU A 116 23.06 37.68 -1.26
N GLU A 117 23.48 38.65 -2.09
CA GLU A 117 24.45 39.69 -1.69
C GLU A 117 24.02 40.50 -0.47
N ARG A 118 22.71 40.69 -0.29
CA ARG A 118 22.13 41.44 0.83
C ARG A 118 21.08 40.60 1.53
N ASP A 119 21.02 40.76 2.86
CA ASP A 119 20.00 40.10 3.68
C ASP A 119 18.59 40.66 3.40
N VAL A 120 18.50 41.90 2.90
CA VAL A 120 17.25 42.49 2.39
C VAL A 120 17.51 43.11 1.04
N MET A 121 16.70 42.74 0.05
CA MET A 121 16.72 43.31 -1.30
C MET A 121 15.34 43.77 -1.70
N GLU A 122 15.29 44.92 -2.40
CA GLU A 122 14.09 45.37 -3.09
C GLU A 122 14.31 45.23 -4.60
N LEU A 123 13.36 44.57 -5.26
CA LEU A 123 13.32 44.39 -6.70
C LEU A 123 12.04 45.01 -7.23
N TYR A 124 12.07 45.46 -8.48
CA TYR A 124 10.94 46.13 -9.12
C TYR A 124 10.63 45.45 -10.45
N SER A 125 9.42 44.91 -10.60
CA SER A 125 8.94 44.29 -11.83
C SER A 125 7.61 44.88 -12.25
N THR A 126 7.28 44.80 -13.53
CA THR A 126 5.96 45.19 -14.05
C THR A 126 5.14 43.94 -14.32
N ARG A 127 3.85 43.96 -13.95
CA ARG A 127 2.92 42.86 -14.24
C ARG A 127 2.45 42.95 -15.69
N GLU A 128 2.65 41.87 -16.46
CA GLU A 128 2.34 41.85 -17.90
C GLU A 128 0.85 42.02 -18.22
N THR A 129 -0.06 41.61 -17.32
CA THR A 129 -1.50 41.62 -17.58
C THR A 129 -2.13 43.01 -17.56
N ASP A 130 -1.62 43.92 -16.74
CA ASP A 130 -2.23 45.23 -16.48
C ASP A 130 -1.21 46.39 -16.39
N GLY A 131 0.09 46.12 -16.54
CA GLY A 131 1.14 47.13 -16.47
C GLY A 131 1.45 47.63 -15.06
N THR A 132 0.90 47.00 -14.00
CA THR A 132 1.11 47.45 -12.62
C THR A 132 2.57 47.31 -12.20
N LYS A 133 3.16 48.37 -11.63
CA LYS A 133 4.49 48.33 -11.02
C LYS A 133 4.42 47.60 -9.68
N MET A 134 5.21 46.55 -9.56
CA MET A 134 5.28 45.67 -8.39
C MET A 134 6.64 45.87 -7.69
N ARG A 135 6.61 46.25 -6.41
CA ARG A 135 7.78 46.17 -5.53
C ARG A 135 7.82 44.79 -4.88
N ILE A 136 8.97 44.13 -4.96
CA ILE A 136 9.21 42.79 -4.44
C ILE A 136 10.29 42.91 -3.37
N THR A 137 9.97 42.57 -2.13
CA THR A 137 10.94 42.57 -1.02
C THR A 137 11.37 41.15 -0.73
N VAL A 138 12.67 40.88 -0.83
CA VAL A 138 13.29 39.58 -0.53
C VAL A 138 14.10 39.75 0.75
N ARG A 139 13.74 39.01 1.81
CA ARG A 139 14.38 39.10 3.14
C ARG A 139 14.89 37.73 3.59
N LEU A 140 16.15 37.63 3.98
CA LEU A 140 16.72 36.44 4.57
C LEU A 140 16.02 36.12 5.90
N VAL A 141 15.53 34.89 6.04
CA VAL A 141 14.84 34.39 7.23
C VAL A 141 15.75 33.45 8.02
N GLY A 142 16.58 32.66 7.33
CA GLY A 142 17.50 31.75 8.00
C GLY A 142 18.28 30.87 7.03
N VAL A 143 19.19 30.08 7.61
CA VAL A 143 19.96 29.04 6.92
C VAL A 143 19.42 27.70 7.39
N LEU A 144 19.00 26.85 6.46
CA LEU A 144 18.52 25.52 6.75
C LEU A 144 19.72 24.58 6.92
N SER A 145 19.75 23.88 8.05
CA SER A 145 20.71 22.80 8.29
C SER A 145 20.23 21.48 7.69
N THR A 146 21.18 20.56 7.48
CA THR A 146 20.87 19.16 7.18
C THR A 146 19.95 18.58 8.28
N GLY A 147 18.90 17.89 7.87
CA GLY A 147 17.87 17.36 8.78
C GLY A 147 16.58 18.19 8.86
N ASP A 148 16.60 19.47 8.46
CA ASP A 148 15.37 20.26 8.37
C ASP A 148 14.45 19.64 7.30
N PRO A 149 13.17 19.37 7.60
CA PRO A 149 12.32 18.72 6.62
C PRO A 149 11.91 19.65 5.43
N GLN A 150 12.07 20.98 5.55
CA GLN A 150 12.01 21.91 4.40
C GLN A 150 13.18 21.70 3.42
N TYR A 151 14.32 21.23 3.91
CA TYR A 151 15.47 20.86 3.09
C TYR A 151 15.05 19.85 2.00
N LEU A 152 14.37 18.77 2.40
CA LEU A 152 13.87 17.73 1.50
C LEU A 152 12.82 18.24 0.52
N GLN A 153 12.05 19.25 0.89
CA GLN A 153 11.06 19.84 -0.01
C GLN A 153 11.73 20.47 -1.24
N VAL A 154 12.84 21.19 -1.04
CA VAL A 154 13.61 21.80 -2.13
C VAL A 154 14.12 20.74 -3.10
N PHE A 155 14.73 19.67 -2.58
CA PHE A 155 15.20 18.55 -3.40
C PHE A 155 14.07 17.87 -4.17
N ASN A 156 12.90 17.67 -3.55
CA ASN A 156 11.75 17.10 -4.24
C ASN A 156 11.26 17.97 -5.40
N ILE A 157 11.32 19.30 -5.25
CA ILE A 157 10.96 20.24 -6.33
C ILE A 157 12.02 20.19 -7.44
N LEU A 158 13.32 20.17 -7.08
CA LEU A 158 14.42 20.06 -8.03
C LEU A 158 14.32 18.79 -8.87
N VAL A 159 14.16 17.62 -8.24
CA VAL A 159 14.00 16.33 -8.94
C VAL A 159 12.79 16.35 -9.88
N ARG A 160 11.66 16.96 -9.48
CA ARG A 160 10.50 17.11 -10.36
C ARG A 160 10.80 17.96 -11.59
N ARG A 161 11.56 19.06 -11.45
CA ARG A 161 12.03 19.87 -12.59
C ARG A 161 12.91 19.04 -13.51
N CYS A 162 13.85 18.27 -12.96
CA CYS A 162 14.69 17.37 -13.76
C CYS A 162 13.86 16.35 -14.55
N LEU A 163 12.87 15.72 -13.92
CA LEU A 163 11.99 14.74 -14.59
C LEU A 163 11.12 15.37 -15.68
N GLN A 164 10.68 16.63 -15.50
CA GLN A 164 10.01 17.41 -16.54
C GLN A 164 10.95 17.72 -17.71
N GLY A 165 12.22 18.03 -17.42
CA GLY A 165 13.27 18.23 -18.43
C GLY A 165 13.52 17.00 -19.31
N LEU A 166 13.22 15.79 -18.80
CA LEU A 166 13.25 14.55 -19.58
C LEU A 166 12.01 14.31 -20.45
N ASN A 167 11.06 15.24 -20.46
CA ASN A 167 9.76 15.14 -21.14
C ASN A 167 8.92 13.93 -20.70
N LEU A 168 9.03 13.53 -19.43
CA LEU A 168 8.21 12.47 -18.86
C LEU A 168 6.84 13.01 -18.44
N GLN A 169 5.80 12.21 -18.67
CA GLN A 169 4.41 12.53 -18.34
C GLN A 169 4.11 12.22 -16.88
N LEU A 170 3.65 13.23 -16.13
CA LEU A 170 3.21 13.05 -14.76
C LEU A 170 1.81 12.42 -14.73
N VAL A 171 1.72 11.17 -14.31
CA VAL A 171 0.43 10.48 -14.11
C VAL A 171 0.25 10.18 -12.62
N GLY A 172 -0.68 10.89 -11.99
CA GLY A 172 -0.89 10.83 -10.55
C GLY A 172 0.27 11.47 -9.77
N ARG A 173 1.21 10.65 -9.29
CA ARG A 173 2.40 11.10 -8.51
C ARG A 173 3.73 10.66 -9.12
N HIS A 174 3.68 9.95 -10.24
CA HIS A 174 4.86 9.32 -10.84
C HIS A 174 5.00 9.75 -12.29
N TYR A 175 6.23 9.65 -12.80
CA TYR A 175 6.59 10.10 -14.14
C TYR A 175 6.74 8.90 -15.05
N PHE A 176 6.09 8.95 -16.21
CA PHE A 176 6.06 7.87 -17.19
C PHE A 176 6.46 8.38 -18.56
N ASP A 177 7.12 7.52 -19.32
CA ASP A 177 7.56 7.80 -20.67
C ASP A 177 6.50 7.29 -21.65
N ALA A 178 5.63 8.19 -22.09
CA ALA A 178 4.58 7.86 -23.06
C ALA A 178 5.15 7.60 -24.46
N GLN A 179 6.33 8.14 -24.78
CA GLN A 179 6.98 7.95 -26.08
C GLN A 179 7.59 6.55 -26.21
N SER A 180 8.01 5.98 -25.08
CA SER A 180 8.51 4.61 -24.98
C SER A 180 7.42 3.59 -24.63
N SER A 181 6.17 3.82 -25.04
CA SER A 181 5.05 2.93 -24.74
C SER A 181 5.21 1.56 -25.41
N VAL A 182 4.81 0.51 -24.71
CA VAL A 182 4.84 -0.87 -25.22
C VAL A 182 3.40 -1.35 -25.43
N PRO A 183 2.95 -1.56 -26.68
CA PRO A 183 1.59 -2.00 -26.95
C PRO A 183 1.41 -3.50 -26.67
N ILE A 184 0.35 -3.85 -25.96
CA ILE A 184 -0.12 -5.23 -25.77
C ILE A 184 -1.37 -5.43 -26.63
N ARG A 185 -1.11 -5.57 -27.94
CA ARG A 185 -2.13 -5.48 -29.00
C ARG A 185 -3.31 -6.42 -28.83
N ASN A 186 -3.06 -7.65 -28.37
CA ASN A 186 -4.10 -8.68 -28.19
C ASN A 186 -5.15 -8.31 -27.13
N TYR A 187 -4.92 -7.28 -26.32
CA TYR A 187 -5.80 -6.89 -25.22
C TYR A 187 -6.14 -5.39 -25.22
N SER A 188 -5.81 -4.66 -26.30
CA SER A 188 -6.05 -3.20 -26.39
C SER A 188 -5.46 -2.43 -25.21
N LEU A 189 -4.26 -2.79 -24.78
CA LEU A 189 -3.52 -2.09 -23.72
C LEU A 189 -2.20 -1.54 -24.24
N GLU A 190 -1.72 -0.52 -23.55
CA GLU A 190 -0.37 -0.01 -23.63
C GLU A 190 0.27 0.01 -22.25
N LEU A 191 1.57 -0.24 -22.21
CA LEU A 191 2.35 -0.18 -21.00
C LEU A 191 3.34 0.98 -21.12
N TRP A 192 3.17 2.00 -20.29
CA TRP A 192 4.11 3.12 -20.24
C TRP A 192 5.16 2.84 -19.17
N PRO A 193 6.44 2.68 -19.53
CA PRO A 193 7.50 2.57 -18.54
C PRO A 193 7.65 3.89 -17.79
N GLY A 194 8.09 3.85 -16.54
CA GLY A 194 8.25 5.05 -15.73
C GLY A 194 9.12 4.85 -14.52
N TYR A 195 9.23 5.91 -13.73
CA TYR A 195 10.11 5.98 -12.58
C TYR A 195 9.36 6.53 -11.37
N ILE A 196 9.51 5.85 -10.24
CA ILE A 196 9.13 6.36 -8.92
C ILE A 196 10.40 6.90 -8.29
N THR A 197 10.45 8.21 -8.08
CA THR A 197 11.58 8.87 -7.42
C THR A 197 11.20 9.33 -6.02
N SER A 198 12.15 9.23 -5.10
CA SER A 198 12.06 9.85 -3.78
C SER A 198 13.45 10.20 -3.30
N ILE A 199 13.62 11.42 -2.80
CA ILE A 199 14.90 11.90 -2.27
C ILE A 199 14.82 12.06 -0.76
N ARG A 200 15.83 11.56 -0.07
CA ARG A 200 15.90 11.58 1.39
C ARG A 200 17.33 11.75 1.88
N GLN A 201 17.43 12.31 3.09
CA GLN A 201 18.63 12.20 3.90
C GLN A 201 18.71 10.77 4.44
N HIS A 202 19.81 10.09 4.11
CA HIS A 202 20.24 8.85 4.76
C HIS A 202 21.34 9.19 5.77
N GLU A 203 21.93 8.17 6.44
CA GLU A 203 22.88 8.36 7.57
C GLU A 203 23.80 9.57 7.38
N ASP A 204 24.57 9.58 6.29
CA ASP A 204 25.55 10.64 6.02
C ASP A 204 25.34 11.33 4.65
N GLU A 205 24.39 10.87 3.83
CA GLU A 205 24.28 11.27 2.43
C GLU A 205 22.84 11.53 1.97
N ILE A 206 22.66 12.43 1.00
CA ILE A 206 21.39 12.65 0.32
C ILE A 206 21.32 11.72 -0.88
N LEU A 207 20.38 10.78 -0.82
CA LEU A 207 20.22 9.78 -1.85
C LEU A 207 18.86 9.91 -2.53
N MET A 208 18.87 9.80 -3.86
CA MET A 208 17.68 9.71 -4.68
C MET A 208 17.38 8.24 -4.98
N CYS A 209 16.39 7.67 -4.30
CA CYS A 209 15.82 6.38 -4.66
C CYS A 209 15.08 6.52 -5.99
N THR A 210 15.35 5.62 -6.93
CA THR A 210 14.61 5.52 -8.18
C THR A 210 14.18 4.09 -8.42
N GLU A 211 12.87 3.82 -8.52
CA GLU A 211 12.36 2.50 -8.86
C GLU A 211 11.68 2.49 -10.22
N VAL A 212 12.00 1.48 -11.02
CA VAL A 212 11.37 1.27 -12.33
C VAL A 212 9.94 0.77 -12.12
N THR A 213 8.98 1.45 -12.73
CA THR A 213 7.57 1.12 -12.65
C THR A 213 6.93 1.13 -14.03
N HIS A 214 5.67 0.70 -14.11
CA HIS A 214 4.89 0.73 -15.33
C HIS A 214 3.47 1.20 -15.06
N LYS A 215 2.91 1.97 -15.98
CA LYS A 215 1.49 2.33 -15.99
C LYS A 215 0.79 1.56 -17.10
N VAL A 216 -0.23 0.79 -16.73
CA VAL A 216 -1.13 0.16 -17.70
C VAL A 216 -2.15 1.20 -18.15
N MET A 217 -2.10 1.51 -19.43
CA MET A 217 -3.01 2.39 -20.16
C MET A 217 -3.92 1.52 -21.02
N ARG A 218 -5.23 1.79 -20.98
CA ARG A 218 -6.15 1.12 -21.90
C ARG A 218 -6.30 1.98 -23.13
N MET A 219 -6.37 1.33 -24.29
CA MET A 219 -6.61 2.01 -25.56
C MET A 219 -8.08 2.37 -25.74
N GLU A 220 -8.97 1.63 -25.09
CA GLU A 220 -10.41 1.87 -25.10
C GLU A 220 -10.76 3.17 -24.34
N THR A 221 -11.47 4.07 -25.01
CA THR A 221 -12.03 5.27 -24.38
C THR A 221 -13.25 4.93 -23.52
N VAL A 222 -13.62 5.81 -22.61
CA VAL A 222 -14.85 5.65 -21.83
C VAL A 222 -16.08 5.68 -22.76
N HIS A 223 -15.99 6.40 -23.88
CA HIS A 223 -17.02 6.40 -24.91
C HIS A 223 -17.17 5.05 -25.64
N ASP A 224 -16.07 4.34 -25.90
CA ASP A 224 -16.13 2.99 -26.48
C ASP A 224 -16.84 2.00 -25.54
N ILE A 225 -16.57 2.11 -24.23
CA ILE A 225 -17.27 1.33 -23.21
C ILE A 225 -18.77 1.63 -23.25
N LEU A 226 -19.15 2.91 -23.37
CA LEU A 226 -20.54 3.33 -23.49
C LEU A 226 -21.20 2.68 -24.71
N ARG A 227 -20.58 2.79 -25.89
CA ARG A 227 -21.11 2.22 -27.13
C ARG A 227 -21.31 0.72 -27.02
N ARG A 228 -20.34 -0.02 -26.47
CA ARG A 228 -20.43 -1.47 -26.28
C ARG A 228 -21.55 -1.86 -25.31
N VAL A 229 -21.71 -1.13 -24.21
CA VAL A 229 -22.80 -1.39 -23.24
C VAL A 229 -24.16 -1.08 -23.86
N ALA A 230 -24.29 0.04 -24.58
CA ALA A 230 -25.51 0.41 -25.27
C ALA A 230 -25.91 -0.60 -26.36
N GLN A 231 -24.94 -1.16 -27.08
CA GLN A 231 -25.18 -2.21 -28.08
C GLN A 231 -25.64 -3.53 -27.44
N ASN A 232 -25.03 -3.93 -26.32
CA ASN A 232 -25.33 -5.21 -25.69
C ASN A 232 -26.63 -5.18 -24.86
N ASN A 233 -26.94 -4.05 -24.21
CA ASN A 233 -28.08 -3.93 -23.30
C ASN A 233 -28.86 -2.61 -23.53
N PRO A 234 -29.55 -2.44 -24.68
CA PRO A 234 -30.12 -1.16 -25.08
C PRO A 234 -31.11 -0.53 -24.09
N HIS A 235 -31.85 -1.34 -23.32
CA HIS A 235 -32.88 -0.85 -22.39
C HIS A 235 -32.34 -0.47 -21.01
N THR A 236 -31.21 -1.04 -20.58
CA THR A 236 -30.64 -0.85 -19.24
C THR A 236 -29.21 -0.28 -19.29
N PHE A 237 -28.77 0.18 -20.47
CA PHE A 237 -27.39 0.58 -20.71
C PHE A 237 -26.88 1.67 -19.76
N GLN A 238 -27.76 2.60 -19.34
CA GLN A 238 -27.36 3.69 -18.45
C GLN A 238 -26.91 3.16 -17.09
N GLU A 239 -27.69 2.26 -16.50
CA GLU A 239 -27.39 1.65 -15.20
C GLU A 239 -26.14 0.76 -15.28
N GLU A 240 -26.05 -0.05 -16.33
CA GLU A 240 -24.88 -0.91 -16.54
C GLU A 240 -23.60 -0.12 -16.80
N PHE A 241 -23.71 0.97 -17.56
CA PHE A 241 -22.59 1.86 -17.82
C PHE A 241 -22.13 2.50 -16.51
N LYS A 242 -23.05 3.10 -15.74
CA LYS A 242 -22.74 3.66 -14.40
C LYS A 242 -22.04 2.62 -13.52
N LYS A 243 -22.55 1.39 -13.46
CA LYS A 243 -21.95 0.29 -12.67
C LYS A 243 -20.52 -0.04 -13.12
N LYS A 244 -20.19 0.11 -14.41
CA LYS A 244 -18.85 -0.16 -14.94
C LYS A 244 -17.86 1.00 -14.74
N VAL A 245 -18.30 2.25 -14.84
CA VAL A 245 -17.39 3.42 -14.85
C VAL A 245 -17.31 4.18 -13.53
N ILE A 246 -18.35 4.18 -12.68
CA ILE A 246 -18.30 4.88 -11.40
C ILE A 246 -17.24 4.25 -10.48
N GLY A 247 -16.44 5.11 -9.86
CA GLY A 247 -15.30 4.73 -9.02
C GLY A 247 -14.00 4.46 -9.79
N THR A 248 -14.04 4.37 -11.12
CA THR A 248 -12.82 4.18 -11.93
C THR A 248 -12.00 5.47 -12.03
N ILE A 249 -10.70 5.32 -12.28
CA ILE A 249 -9.80 6.45 -12.54
C ILE A 249 -9.59 6.55 -14.05
N VAL A 250 -9.98 7.69 -14.62
CA VAL A 250 -9.81 8.03 -16.03
C VAL A 250 -8.65 9.00 -16.22
N LEU A 251 -7.91 8.84 -17.31
CA LEU A 251 -6.90 9.80 -17.79
C LEU A 251 -7.50 10.59 -18.94
N THR A 252 -7.31 11.90 -18.95
CA THR A 252 -7.63 12.75 -20.11
C THR A 252 -6.42 12.89 -21.02
N ASP A 253 -6.53 12.46 -22.27
CA ASP A 253 -5.39 12.40 -23.21
C ASP A 253 -4.77 13.78 -23.49
N TYR A 254 -5.57 14.83 -23.46
CA TYR A 254 -5.15 16.21 -23.77
C TYR A 254 -4.36 16.91 -22.66
N SER A 255 -4.39 16.39 -21.42
CA SER A 255 -3.70 17.04 -20.28
C SER A 255 -2.96 16.07 -19.36
N ASN A 256 -3.05 14.77 -19.61
CA ASN A 256 -2.52 13.70 -18.75
C ASN A 256 -2.96 13.78 -17.28
N LYS A 257 -4.06 14.51 -17.01
CA LYS A 257 -4.68 14.58 -15.69
C LYS A 257 -5.57 13.36 -15.47
N THR A 258 -5.54 12.87 -14.23
CA THR A 258 -6.37 11.75 -13.80
C THR A 258 -7.51 12.22 -12.92
N TYR A 259 -8.72 11.73 -13.20
CA TYR A 259 -9.93 12.02 -12.45
C TYR A 259 -10.57 10.72 -11.98
N ARG A 260 -11.22 10.76 -10.81
CA ARG A 260 -12.10 9.67 -10.38
C ARG A 260 -13.49 9.99 -10.90
N VAL A 261 -14.12 9.04 -11.59
CA VAL A 261 -15.51 9.17 -11.99
C VAL A 261 -16.37 8.92 -10.76
N ASP A 262 -17.13 9.92 -10.33
CA ASP A 262 -18.02 9.83 -9.17
C ASP A 262 -19.48 9.65 -9.60
N ASP A 263 -19.86 10.14 -10.79
CA ASP A 263 -21.16 9.87 -11.43
C ASP A 263 -21.04 10.03 -12.96
N VAL A 264 -22.14 9.72 -13.67
CA VAL A 264 -22.35 10.00 -15.08
C VAL A 264 -23.67 10.74 -15.23
N ASP A 265 -23.63 11.89 -15.87
CA ASP A 265 -24.79 12.74 -16.13
C ASP A 265 -25.25 12.54 -17.57
N PHE A 266 -26.40 11.87 -17.73
CA PHE A 266 -27.01 11.63 -19.03
C PHE A 266 -27.90 12.78 -19.52
N THR A 267 -28.11 13.79 -18.68
CA THR A 267 -28.89 14.99 -19.05
C THR A 267 -28.03 16.09 -19.66
N VAL A 268 -26.70 15.97 -19.51
CA VAL A 268 -25.71 16.93 -20.03
C VAL A 268 -24.92 16.28 -21.15
N SER A 269 -24.72 17.03 -22.23
CA SER A 269 -23.95 16.66 -23.41
C SER A 269 -22.87 17.71 -23.72
N PRO A 270 -21.92 17.43 -24.64
CA PRO A 270 -20.95 18.42 -25.11
C PRO A 270 -21.54 19.75 -25.62
N ARG A 271 -22.82 19.77 -26.00
CA ARG A 271 -23.52 20.99 -26.45
C ARG A 271 -23.87 21.96 -25.32
N ASN A 272 -23.97 21.47 -24.09
CA ASN A 272 -24.28 22.32 -22.94
C ASN A 272 -23.15 23.30 -22.62
N THR A 273 -23.49 24.38 -21.92
CA THR A 273 -22.57 25.45 -21.52
C THR A 273 -22.09 25.29 -20.08
N PHE A 274 -20.95 25.92 -19.80
CA PHE A 274 -20.42 26.08 -18.45
C PHE A 274 -19.76 27.44 -18.30
N LYS A 275 -19.71 27.94 -17.06
CA LYS A 275 -19.12 29.25 -16.74
C LYS A 275 -17.61 29.15 -16.59
N ARG A 276 -16.88 30.02 -17.29
CA ARG A 276 -15.45 30.29 -17.05
C ARG A 276 -15.27 31.71 -16.51
N PRO A 277 -14.10 32.03 -15.92
CA PRO A 277 -13.77 33.41 -15.54
C PRO A 277 -13.86 34.40 -16.72
N SER A 278 -13.57 33.93 -17.95
CA SER A 278 -13.63 34.73 -19.17
C SER A 278 -15.02 34.80 -19.82
N GLY A 279 -16.06 34.26 -19.18
CA GLY A 279 -17.41 34.16 -19.74
C GLY A 279 -17.90 32.72 -19.92
N GLU A 280 -19.15 32.58 -20.37
CA GLU A 280 -19.78 31.29 -20.64
C GLU A 280 -19.32 30.72 -21.99
N THR A 281 -19.19 29.39 -22.08
CA THR A 281 -18.85 28.68 -23.33
C THR A 281 -19.47 27.28 -23.30
N CYS A 282 -19.64 26.66 -24.47
CA CYS A 282 -19.97 25.24 -24.53
C CYS A 282 -18.72 24.35 -24.48
N TYR A 283 -18.89 23.08 -24.11
CA TYR A 283 -17.77 22.13 -24.09
C TYR A 283 -17.13 21.97 -25.47
N LEU A 284 -17.93 21.95 -26.55
CA LEU A 284 -17.44 21.85 -27.94
C LEU A 284 -16.42 22.96 -28.28
N GLU A 285 -16.79 24.21 -28.03
CA GLU A 285 -15.92 25.36 -28.28
C GLU A 285 -14.70 25.38 -27.36
N TYR A 286 -14.89 25.03 -26.08
CA TYR A 286 -13.78 24.97 -25.13
C TYR A 286 -12.69 24.01 -25.61
N TYR A 287 -13.04 22.78 -25.96
CA TYR A 287 -12.05 21.79 -26.37
C TYR A 287 -11.41 22.11 -27.72
N LYS A 288 -12.17 22.71 -28.65
CA LYS A 288 -11.64 23.20 -29.92
C LYS A 288 -10.64 24.34 -29.71
N ASN A 289 -10.99 25.34 -28.91
CA ASN A 289 -10.17 26.54 -28.74
C ASN A 289 -8.97 26.30 -27.80
N ALA A 290 -9.13 25.53 -26.72
CA ALA A 290 -8.08 25.32 -25.73
C ALA A 290 -7.10 24.21 -26.12
N TYR A 291 -7.55 23.19 -26.86
CA TYR A 291 -6.74 22.00 -27.17
C TYR A 291 -6.72 21.63 -28.66
N GLY A 292 -7.45 22.34 -29.53
CA GLY A 292 -7.54 21.99 -30.95
C GLY A 292 -8.35 20.72 -31.23
N ILE A 293 -9.19 20.28 -30.29
CA ILE A 293 -9.88 18.97 -30.37
C ILE A 293 -11.32 19.14 -30.84
N ILE A 294 -11.71 18.33 -31.83
CA ILE A 294 -13.09 18.23 -32.31
C ILE A 294 -13.73 16.98 -31.70
N ILE A 295 -14.79 17.17 -30.91
CA ILE A 295 -15.57 16.08 -30.32
C ILE A 295 -16.52 15.52 -31.38
N LYS A 296 -16.49 14.20 -31.58
CA LYS A 296 -17.24 13.54 -32.65
C LYS A 296 -18.67 13.26 -32.24
N ASP A 297 -18.87 12.64 -31.07
CA ASP A 297 -20.21 12.43 -30.55
C ASP A 297 -20.65 13.61 -29.69
N GLN A 298 -21.55 14.44 -30.23
CA GLN A 298 -22.05 15.62 -29.54
C GLN A 298 -23.19 15.34 -28.57
N GLN A 299 -23.72 14.11 -28.54
CA GLN A 299 -24.83 13.68 -27.69
C GLN A 299 -24.39 12.74 -26.57
N GLN A 300 -23.11 12.36 -26.53
CA GLN A 300 -22.58 11.53 -25.45
C GLN A 300 -22.84 12.18 -24.08
N PRO A 301 -23.15 11.38 -23.04
CA PRO A 301 -23.29 11.88 -21.67
C PRO A 301 -21.94 12.38 -21.15
N LEU A 302 -21.94 13.15 -20.08
CA LEU A 302 -20.69 13.62 -19.45
C LEU A 302 -20.38 12.85 -18.16
N LEU A 303 -19.09 12.60 -17.92
CA LEU A 303 -18.62 12.04 -16.65
C LEU A 303 -18.53 13.15 -15.62
N VAL A 304 -18.93 12.87 -14.38
CA VAL A 304 -18.87 13.81 -13.25
C VAL A 304 -17.75 13.37 -12.31
N SER A 305 -16.86 14.30 -11.98
CA SER A 305 -15.80 14.12 -10.99
C SER A 305 -15.91 15.20 -9.92
N GLN A 306 -15.91 14.78 -8.66
CA GLN A 306 -15.92 15.71 -7.55
C GLN A 306 -14.51 16.26 -7.28
N PRO A 307 -14.37 17.55 -6.94
CA PRO A 307 -13.10 18.12 -6.53
C PRO A 307 -12.52 17.36 -5.33
N LYS A 308 -11.21 17.11 -5.36
CA LYS A 308 -10.51 16.47 -4.25
C LYS A 308 -10.62 17.37 -3.01
N GLN A 309 -10.48 16.79 -1.83
CA GLN A 309 -10.50 17.57 -0.57
C GLN A 309 -9.50 18.73 -0.57
N ARG A 310 -8.34 18.56 -1.24
CA ARG A 310 -7.35 19.64 -1.45
C ARG A 310 -7.88 20.78 -2.31
N ASP A 311 -8.66 20.47 -3.35
CA ASP A 311 -9.22 21.45 -4.27
C ASP A 311 -10.38 22.20 -3.61
N ARG A 312 -11.20 21.51 -2.81
CA ARG A 312 -12.22 22.15 -1.95
C ARG A 312 -11.61 23.10 -0.93
N ARG A 313 -10.49 22.72 -0.29
CA ARG A 313 -9.72 23.62 0.59
C ARG A 313 -9.15 24.84 -0.12
N ARG A 314 -9.03 24.81 -1.45
CA ARG A 314 -8.63 25.94 -2.30
C ARG A 314 -9.84 26.73 -2.84
N GLY A 315 -11.05 26.46 -2.36
CA GLY A 315 -12.28 27.11 -2.82
C GLY A 315 -12.86 26.53 -4.11
N ILE A 316 -12.27 25.48 -4.69
CA ILE A 316 -12.79 24.82 -5.89
C ILE A 316 -13.82 23.78 -5.47
N ASN A 317 -15.09 24.19 -5.46
CA ASN A 317 -16.22 23.34 -5.08
C ASN A 317 -17.06 22.84 -6.26
N ASN A 318 -16.80 23.33 -7.47
CA ASN A 318 -17.61 23.01 -8.64
C ASN A 318 -17.34 21.59 -9.13
N LEU A 319 -18.39 20.90 -9.56
CA LEU A 319 -18.29 19.61 -10.25
C LEU A 319 -17.47 19.75 -11.53
N ILE A 320 -16.63 18.77 -11.80
CA ILE A 320 -15.83 18.70 -13.03
C ILE A 320 -16.54 17.74 -13.98
N TYR A 321 -16.94 18.26 -15.14
CA TYR A 321 -17.52 17.46 -16.22
C TYR A 321 -16.45 17.11 -17.26
N LEU A 322 -16.40 15.83 -17.64
CA LEU A 322 -15.42 15.30 -18.59
C LEU A 322 -16.13 14.59 -19.74
N ILE A 323 -15.57 14.71 -20.95
CA ILE A 323 -16.10 14.07 -22.15
C ILE A 323 -15.58 12.63 -22.23
N PRO A 324 -16.46 11.60 -22.26
CA PRO A 324 -16.07 10.20 -22.36
C PRO A 324 -15.11 9.88 -23.51
N GLU A 325 -15.30 10.50 -24.68
CA GLU A 325 -14.46 10.31 -25.88
C GLU A 325 -13.01 10.73 -25.66
N LEU A 326 -12.76 11.66 -24.74
CA LEU A 326 -11.43 12.19 -24.43
C LEU A 326 -10.82 11.56 -23.17
N CYS A 327 -11.48 10.55 -22.61
CA CYS A 327 -11.11 9.89 -21.38
C CYS A 327 -10.77 8.42 -21.61
N ARG A 328 -9.61 7.96 -21.16
CA ARG A 328 -9.24 6.54 -21.15
C ARG A 328 -9.30 5.99 -19.74
N THR A 329 -9.82 4.78 -19.58
CA THR A 329 -9.78 4.10 -18.29
C THR A 329 -8.36 3.63 -17.99
N THR A 330 -7.91 3.75 -16.74
CA THR A 330 -6.54 3.36 -16.34
C THR A 330 -6.54 2.10 -15.48
N GLY A 331 -5.41 1.38 -15.48
CA GLY A 331 -5.23 0.18 -14.67
C GLY A 331 -5.97 -1.05 -15.21
N ILE A 332 -6.09 -2.09 -14.39
CA ILE A 332 -6.57 -3.42 -14.78
C ILE A 332 -7.87 -3.71 -14.00
N THR A 333 -8.95 -4.11 -14.69
CA THR A 333 -10.21 -4.53 -14.03
C THR A 333 -10.04 -5.89 -13.34
N ASP A 334 -10.97 -6.26 -12.46
CA ASP A 334 -10.93 -7.59 -11.85
C ASP A 334 -11.14 -8.71 -12.88
N GLU A 335 -11.94 -8.48 -13.91
CA GLU A 335 -12.09 -9.38 -15.05
C GLU A 335 -10.75 -9.58 -15.78
N MET A 336 -10.05 -8.50 -16.09
CA MET A 336 -8.72 -8.55 -16.70
C MET A 336 -7.68 -9.23 -15.80
N ARG A 337 -7.72 -8.99 -14.47
CA ARG A 337 -6.86 -9.68 -13.50
C ARG A 337 -7.13 -11.18 -13.45
N SER A 338 -8.38 -11.59 -13.69
CA SER A 338 -8.76 -12.99 -13.73
C SER A 338 -8.33 -13.71 -15.02
N ASN A 339 -8.04 -12.95 -16.09
CA ASN A 339 -7.52 -13.47 -17.35
C ASN A 339 -6.03 -13.79 -17.24
N PHE A 340 -5.70 -15.08 -17.13
CA PHE A 340 -4.32 -15.53 -16.94
C PHE A 340 -3.41 -15.19 -18.13
N SER A 341 -3.91 -15.28 -19.35
CA SER A 341 -3.13 -14.99 -20.57
C SER A 341 -2.74 -13.52 -20.64
N LEU A 342 -3.67 -12.62 -20.33
CA LEU A 342 -3.39 -11.18 -20.22
C LEU A 342 -2.38 -10.90 -19.11
N MET A 343 -2.57 -11.46 -17.92
CA MET A 343 -1.64 -11.25 -16.80
C MET A 343 -0.25 -11.82 -17.09
N ARG A 344 -0.14 -12.88 -17.89
CA ARG A 344 1.15 -13.42 -18.37
C ARG A 344 1.84 -12.46 -19.34
N ALA A 345 1.12 -11.95 -20.35
CA ALA A 345 1.67 -10.96 -21.29
C ALA A 345 2.11 -9.65 -20.59
N LEU A 346 1.35 -9.20 -19.60
CA LEU A 346 1.74 -8.08 -18.74
C LEU A 346 2.97 -8.41 -17.88
N ALA A 347 3.04 -9.63 -17.33
CA ALA A 347 4.14 -10.06 -16.48
C ALA A 347 5.48 -10.11 -17.21
N GLU A 348 5.49 -10.48 -18.51
CA GLU A 348 6.71 -10.48 -19.35
C GLU A 348 7.39 -9.11 -19.38
N HIS A 349 6.61 -8.02 -19.34
CA HIS A 349 7.12 -6.66 -19.38
C HIS A 349 7.33 -6.04 -17.99
N THR A 350 6.50 -6.43 -17.01
CA THR A 350 6.48 -5.80 -15.67
C THR A 350 7.35 -6.53 -14.65
N ARG A 351 7.59 -7.84 -14.79
CA ARG A 351 8.44 -8.63 -13.89
C ARG A 351 9.90 -8.53 -14.32
N LEU A 352 10.54 -7.43 -13.93
CA LEU A 352 11.95 -7.21 -14.23
C LEU A 352 12.86 -7.98 -13.28
N GLY A 353 13.76 -8.76 -13.85
CA GLY A 353 14.90 -9.34 -13.13
C GLY A 353 15.90 -8.27 -12.67
N PRO A 354 16.80 -8.59 -11.73
CA PRO A 354 17.76 -7.62 -11.18
C PRO A 354 18.64 -6.94 -12.24
N ALA A 355 19.18 -7.70 -13.19
CA ALA A 355 20.06 -7.17 -14.23
C ALA A 355 19.35 -6.16 -15.15
N THR A 356 18.17 -6.52 -15.68
CA THR A 356 17.35 -5.62 -16.52
C THR A 356 16.90 -4.37 -15.74
N ARG A 357 16.60 -4.51 -14.44
CA ARG A 357 16.26 -3.36 -13.60
C ARG A 357 17.44 -2.40 -13.47
N GLN A 358 18.66 -2.91 -13.19
CA GLN A 358 19.87 -2.09 -13.13
C GLN A 358 20.18 -1.42 -14.47
N GLU A 359 20.04 -2.13 -15.58
CA GLU A 359 20.24 -1.57 -16.92
C GLU A 359 19.29 -0.39 -17.19
N ARG A 360 18.00 -0.53 -16.85
CA ARG A 360 17.02 0.55 -17.00
C ARG A 360 17.32 1.74 -16.08
N LEU A 361 17.83 1.50 -14.88
CA LEU A 361 18.26 2.57 -13.97
C LEU A 361 19.48 3.31 -14.53
N ARG A 362 20.46 2.61 -15.10
CA ARG A 362 21.61 3.24 -15.77
C ARG A 362 21.18 4.07 -16.98
N LYS A 363 20.29 3.54 -17.84
CA LYS A 363 19.72 4.30 -18.95
C LYS A 363 19.00 5.58 -18.49
N PHE A 364 18.28 5.52 -17.38
CA PHE A 364 17.64 6.68 -16.78
C PHE A 364 18.65 7.70 -16.24
N GLN A 365 19.70 7.22 -15.57
CA GLN A 365 20.81 8.03 -15.08
C GLN A 365 21.54 8.73 -16.23
N ASP A 366 21.83 8.02 -17.31
CA ASP A 366 22.47 8.58 -18.50
C ASP A 366 21.60 9.69 -19.10
N ARG A 367 20.28 9.49 -19.19
CA ARG A 367 19.35 10.54 -19.64
C ARG A 367 19.39 11.77 -18.73
N LEU A 368 19.35 11.60 -17.42
CA LEU A 368 19.46 12.72 -16.47
C LEU A 368 20.79 13.47 -16.64
N ARG A 369 21.88 12.73 -16.84
CA ARG A 369 23.22 13.31 -16.98
C ARG A 369 23.47 13.94 -18.34
N THR A 370 22.82 13.51 -19.41
CA THR A 370 23.07 14.01 -20.77
C THR A 370 22.10 15.09 -21.22
N THR A 371 20.94 15.20 -20.59
CA THR A 371 19.92 16.21 -20.95
C THR A 371 20.37 17.62 -20.52
N PRO A 372 20.60 18.57 -21.46
CA PRO A 372 21.16 19.88 -21.14
C PRO A 372 20.36 20.68 -20.11
N GLN A 373 19.02 20.63 -20.21
CA GLN A 373 18.14 21.30 -19.26
C GLN A 373 18.31 20.76 -17.83
N VAL A 374 18.44 19.43 -17.68
CA VAL A 374 18.65 18.79 -16.36
C VAL A 374 20.01 19.16 -15.78
N GLN A 375 21.07 19.12 -16.59
CA GLN A 375 22.40 19.55 -16.16
C GLN A 375 22.40 21.01 -15.69
N LYS A 376 21.72 21.89 -16.43
CA LYS A 376 21.59 23.32 -16.07
C LYS A 376 20.87 23.47 -14.74
N ASP A 377 19.76 22.76 -14.54
CA ASP A 377 19.00 22.83 -13.30
C ASP A 377 19.82 22.31 -12.10
N LEU A 378 20.55 21.20 -12.23
CA LEU A 378 21.40 20.69 -11.14
C LEU A 378 22.58 21.63 -10.82
N LYS A 379 23.26 22.14 -11.86
CA LYS A 379 24.39 23.08 -11.69
C LYS A 379 23.97 24.36 -10.97
N GLN A 380 22.77 24.88 -11.25
CA GLN A 380 22.24 26.07 -10.56
C GLN A 380 22.07 25.87 -9.05
N TRP A 381 21.99 24.63 -8.59
CA TRP A 381 21.88 24.27 -7.18
C TRP A 381 23.19 23.71 -6.60
N ASN A 382 24.32 23.89 -7.30
CA ASN A 382 25.62 23.33 -6.93
C ASN A 382 25.60 21.81 -6.72
N MET A 383 24.77 21.12 -7.50
CA MET A 383 24.60 19.67 -7.42
C MET A 383 25.01 18.99 -8.71
N SER A 384 25.45 17.74 -8.57
CA SER A 384 25.62 16.81 -9.66
C SER A 384 25.06 15.44 -9.26
N LEU A 385 24.67 14.66 -10.27
CA LEU A 385 24.24 13.28 -10.08
C LEU A 385 25.46 12.38 -10.30
N SER A 386 25.71 11.47 -9.35
CA SER A 386 26.72 10.42 -9.52
C SER A 386 26.46 9.60 -10.79
N ASP A 387 27.53 9.05 -11.36
CA ASP A 387 27.55 8.14 -12.51
C ASP A 387 27.44 6.66 -12.13
N GLU A 388 27.40 6.36 -10.83
CA GLU A 388 27.23 5.02 -10.30
C GLU A 388 25.98 4.89 -9.42
N LEU A 389 25.47 3.65 -9.34
CA LEU A 389 24.48 3.30 -8.33
C LEU A 389 25.19 3.14 -6.99
N VAL A 390 24.56 3.61 -5.91
CA VAL A 390 25.11 3.47 -4.56
C VAL A 390 25.30 1.99 -4.24
N THR A 391 26.47 1.66 -3.71
CA THR A 391 26.77 0.32 -3.21
C THR A 391 26.89 0.35 -1.69
N VAL A 392 26.36 -0.69 -1.04
CA VAL A 392 26.35 -0.80 0.42
C VAL A 392 26.94 -2.13 0.88
N PRO A 393 27.66 -2.18 2.01
CA PRO A 393 27.99 -3.42 2.67
C PRO A 393 26.71 -4.04 3.25
N ALA A 394 26.53 -5.34 3.07
CA ALA A 394 25.42 -6.10 3.60
C ALA A 394 25.93 -7.43 4.17
N ARG A 395 25.06 -8.18 4.85
CA ARG A 395 25.40 -9.50 5.39
C ARG A 395 24.33 -10.52 5.07
N VAL A 396 24.75 -11.72 4.69
CA VAL A 396 23.86 -12.88 4.51
C VAL A 396 23.91 -13.68 5.80
N LEU A 397 22.79 -13.73 6.53
CA LEU A 397 22.64 -14.57 7.71
C LEU A 397 22.73 -16.05 7.35
N ASP A 398 23.23 -16.84 8.29
CA ASP A 398 23.26 -18.29 8.15
C ASP A 398 21.83 -18.85 8.09
N PRO A 399 21.58 -19.90 7.29
CA PRO A 399 20.26 -20.50 7.21
C PRO A 399 19.83 -21.09 8.56
N GLU A 400 18.57 -20.83 8.91
CA GLU A 400 17.97 -21.40 10.12
C GLU A 400 17.73 -22.91 9.99
N LYS A 401 17.69 -23.57 11.14
CA LYS A 401 17.29 -24.99 11.26
C LYS A 401 15.79 -25.10 11.48
N ILE A 402 15.14 -25.93 10.67
CA ILE A 402 13.74 -26.28 10.81
C ILE A 402 13.64 -27.53 11.67
N PHE A 403 12.80 -27.46 12.70
CA PHE A 403 12.51 -28.56 13.61
C PHE A 403 11.17 -29.20 13.25
N LEU A 404 11.22 -30.52 13.02
CA LEU A 404 10.10 -31.42 12.77
C LEU A 404 10.06 -32.47 13.91
N GLN A 405 9.02 -33.29 13.97
CA GLN A 405 8.87 -34.26 15.07
C GLN A 405 10.02 -35.27 15.14
N LYS A 406 10.46 -35.77 13.97
CA LYS A 406 11.44 -36.86 13.87
C LYS A 406 12.84 -36.38 13.44
N ALA A 407 13.01 -35.08 13.16
CA ALA A 407 14.25 -34.57 12.58
C ALA A 407 14.40 -33.05 12.67
N GLN A 408 15.64 -32.61 12.44
CA GLN A 408 15.99 -31.24 12.08
C GLN A 408 16.52 -31.21 10.64
N CYS A 409 16.22 -30.16 9.90
CA CYS A 409 16.79 -29.92 8.58
C CYS A 409 17.20 -28.46 8.40
N THR A 410 18.30 -28.22 7.68
CA THR A 410 18.75 -26.87 7.34
C THR A 410 18.04 -26.42 6.07
N VAL A 411 17.57 -25.17 6.05
CA VAL A 411 16.96 -24.59 4.85
C VAL A 411 18.03 -24.47 3.75
N GLY A 412 17.86 -25.20 2.65
CA GLY A 412 18.76 -25.11 1.49
C GLY A 412 18.64 -23.77 0.75
N GLN A 413 19.54 -23.51 -0.21
CA GLN A 413 19.60 -22.24 -0.97
C GLN A 413 18.29 -21.83 -1.67
N LYS A 414 17.40 -22.79 -1.97
CA LYS A 414 16.09 -22.55 -2.60
C LYS A 414 15.00 -22.13 -1.61
N ASN A 415 15.26 -22.17 -0.31
CA ASN A 415 14.32 -21.82 0.76
C ASN A 415 13.01 -22.59 0.71
N ASP A 416 13.13 -23.86 0.36
CA ASP A 416 12.02 -24.79 0.29
C ASP A 416 12.39 -26.05 1.05
N TRP A 417 11.60 -26.38 2.07
CA TRP A 417 11.70 -27.60 2.86
C TRP A 417 10.41 -28.43 2.75
N THR A 418 9.59 -28.20 1.71
CA THR A 418 8.34 -28.93 1.49
C THR A 418 8.58 -30.45 1.41
N GLN A 419 9.70 -30.87 0.82
CA GLN A 419 10.06 -32.30 0.75
C GLN A 419 10.44 -32.87 2.12
N GLU A 420 11.12 -32.09 2.97
CA GLU A 420 11.47 -32.52 4.33
C GLU A 420 10.22 -32.71 5.20
N VAL A 421 9.23 -31.82 5.08
CA VAL A 421 7.93 -31.99 5.76
C VAL A 421 7.22 -33.26 5.29
N LYS A 422 7.30 -33.55 3.99
CA LYS A 422 6.69 -34.76 3.39
C LYS A 422 7.38 -36.06 3.75
N SER A 423 8.68 -36.04 4.06
CA SER A 423 9.43 -37.26 4.36
C SER A 423 9.59 -37.50 5.86
N ARG A 424 9.53 -36.46 6.69
CA ARG A 424 9.86 -36.54 8.12
C ARG A 424 8.71 -36.21 9.08
N GLY A 425 7.53 -35.93 8.54
CA GLY A 425 6.32 -35.63 9.31
C GLY A 425 6.28 -34.21 9.86
N LEU A 426 5.09 -33.83 10.36
CA LEU A 426 4.87 -32.52 11.01
C LEU A 426 5.50 -32.48 12.41
N LEU A 427 5.76 -31.29 12.95
CA LEU A 427 6.20 -31.10 14.34
C LEU A 427 5.18 -31.63 15.37
N SER A 428 3.91 -31.34 15.15
CA SER A 428 2.82 -31.82 16.00
C SER A 428 1.53 -31.90 15.18
N ALA A 429 0.89 -33.06 15.17
CA ALA A 429 -0.37 -33.26 14.48
C ALA A 429 -1.40 -33.86 15.46
N PRO A 430 -2.54 -33.19 15.71
CA PRO A 430 -3.66 -33.83 16.39
C PRO A 430 -4.31 -34.88 15.48
N VAL A 431 -5.15 -35.75 16.03
CA VAL A 431 -5.93 -36.71 15.23
C VAL A 431 -7.21 -36.04 14.73
N LEU A 432 -7.49 -36.16 13.43
CA LEU A 432 -8.74 -35.72 12.84
C LEU A 432 -9.73 -36.89 12.79
N LYS A 433 -10.62 -36.96 13.78
CA LYS A 433 -11.58 -38.06 13.99
C LYS A 433 -12.96 -37.76 13.43
N LYS A 434 -13.49 -36.57 13.76
CA LYS A 434 -14.85 -36.16 13.38
C LYS A 434 -14.78 -34.94 12.48
N TRP A 435 -15.07 -35.11 11.20
CA TRP A 435 -15.08 -34.03 10.23
C TRP A 435 -16.10 -34.31 9.14
N GLY A 436 -16.51 -33.26 8.44
CA GLY A 436 -17.53 -33.38 7.40
C GLY A 436 -17.09 -32.76 6.08
N ILE A 437 -17.70 -33.23 4.99
CA ILE A 437 -17.41 -32.79 3.63
C ILE A 437 -18.72 -32.32 2.99
N LEU A 438 -18.79 -31.04 2.62
CA LEU A 438 -19.86 -30.50 1.79
C LEU A 438 -19.44 -30.59 0.33
N CYS A 439 -20.16 -31.40 -0.44
CA CYS A 439 -19.85 -31.66 -1.84
C CYS A 439 -21.09 -31.43 -2.72
N PRO A 440 -20.94 -30.76 -3.87
CA PRO A 440 -21.88 -30.86 -5.00
C PRO A 440 -22.47 -32.26 -5.20
N ASN A 441 -23.79 -32.39 -5.29
CA ASN A 441 -24.41 -33.69 -5.56
C ASN A 441 -23.87 -34.33 -6.85
N SER A 442 -23.60 -33.52 -7.87
CA SER A 442 -23.02 -33.94 -9.15
C SER A 442 -21.58 -34.47 -9.05
N GLN A 443 -20.85 -34.18 -7.96
CA GLN A 443 -19.42 -34.49 -7.80
C GLN A 443 -19.10 -35.46 -6.67
N LEU A 444 -20.11 -36.17 -6.12
CA LEU A 444 -19.92 -37.05 -4.96
C LEU A 444 -18.81 -38.10 -5.17
N ARG A 445 -18.68 -38.64 -6.38
CA ARG A 445 -17.62 -39.60 -6.72
C ARG A 445 -16.23 -38.94 -6.66
N ALA A 446 -16.04 -37.81 -7.34
CA ALA A 446 -14.78 -37.07 -7.34
C ALA A 446 -14.40 -36.61 -5.92
N CYS A 447 -15.39 -36.21 -5.10
CA CYS A 447 -15.17 -35.85 -3.71
C CYS A 447 -14.64 -37.02 -2.87
N LYS A 448 -15.18 -38.23 -3.04
CA LYS A 448 -14.67 -39.44 -2.36
C LYS A 448 -13.26 -39.82 -2.81
N GLU A 449 -12.98 -39.73 -4.12
CA GLU A 449 -11.63 -39.97 -4.65
C GLU A 449 -10.61 -38.94 -4.12
N PHE A 450 -11.05 -37.69 -3.98
CA PHE A 450 -10.24 -36.63 -3.40
C PHE A 450 -10.02 -36.82 -1.89
N GLU A 451 -11.02 -37.27 -1.13
CA GLU A 451 -10.88 -37.64 0.28
C GLU A 451 -9.81 -38.70 0.48
N LEU A 452 -9.84 -39.79 -0.29
CA LEU A 452 -8.80 -40.82 -0.26
C LEU A 452 -7.41 -40.24 -0.58
N THR A 453 -7.34 -39.27 -1.48
CA THR A 453 -6.09 -38.57 -1.80
C THR A 453 -5.61 -37.70 -0.64
N LEU A 454 -6.52 -37.01 0.06
CA LEU A 454 -6.20 -36.26 1.28
C LEU A 454 -5.70 -37.19 2.38
N GLN A 455 -6.35 -38.33 2.62
CA GLN A 455 -5.91 -39.31 3.61
C GLN A 455 -4.51 -39.85 3.30
N LYS A 456 -4.24 -40.21 2.04
CA LYS A 456 -2.89 -40.62 1.59
C LYS A 456 -1.85 -39.52 1.82
N ALA A 457 -2.19 -38.27 1.50
CA ALA A 457 -1.29 -37.13 1.72
C ALA A 457 -1.08 -36.83 3.21
N ALA A 458 -2.08 -37.07 4.06
CA ALA A 458 -2.00 -36.91 5.50
C ALA A 458 -1.13 -37.99 6.16
N ALA A 459 -1.29 -39.24 5.73
CA ALA A 459 -0.44 -40.35 6.18
C ALA A 459 1.05 -40.08 5.86
N ALA A 460 1.36 -39.51 4.70
CA ALA A 460 2.73 -39.15 4.32
C ALA A 460 3.40 -38.14 5.27
N ILE A 461 2.62 -37.32 6.00
CA ILE A 461 3.13 -36.32 6.94
C ILE A 461 2.84 -36.66 8.41
N ASP A 462 2.58 -37.94 8.70
CA ASP A 462 2.21 -38.44 10.03
C ASP A 462 0.96 -37.77 10.64
N PHE A 463 0.05 -37.26 9.81
CA PHE A 463 -1.22 -36.69 10.25
C PHE A 463 -2.34 -37.73 10.08
N LYS A 464 -2.85 -38.26 11.20
CA LYS A 464 -3.92 -39.25 11.20
C LYS A 464 -5.29 -38.59 10.91
N VAL A 465 -5.91 -38.98 9.81
CA VAL A 465 -7.23 -38.52 9.35
C VAL A 465 -8.15 -39.73 9.18
N GLU A 466 -9.24 -39.77 9.94
CA GLU A 466 -10.30 -40.78 9.82
C GLU A 466 -11.27 -40.42 8.69
N ASP A 467 -12.24 -41.30 8.38
CA ASP A 467 -13.23 -41.05 7.32
C ASP A 467 -14.15 -39.88 7.67
N GLY A 468 -14.38 -39.00 6.69
CA GLY A 468 -15.26 -37.86 6.79
C GLY A 468 -16.71 -38.22 6.47
N VAL A 469 -17.65 -37.47 7.06
CA VAL A 469 -19.07 -37.62 6.74
C VAL A 469 -19.42 -36.70 5.56
N VAL A 470 -19.76 -37.27 4.41
CA VAL A 470 -20.10 -36.53 3.19
C VAL A 470 -21.57 -36.13 3.18
N TYR A 471 -21.85 -34.86 2.94
CA TYR A 471 -23.18 -34.31 2.72
C TYR A 471 -23.27 -33.70 1.32
N SER A 472 -24.32 -34.10 0.59
CA SER A 472 -24.59 -33.57 -0.75
C SER A 472 -25.22 -32.17 -0.67
N VAL A 473 -24.80 -31.32 -1.59
CA VAL A 473 -25.33 -29.96 -1.76
C VAL A 473 -26.23 -29.93 -2.98
N GLN A 474 -27.45 -29.41 -2.82
CA GLN A 474 -28.38 -29.13 -3.91
C GLN A 474 -27.94 -27.85 -4.64
N GLU A 475 -27.19 -28.02 -5.74
CA GLU A 475 -26.49 -26.91 -6.40
C GLU A 475 -27.41 -25.89 -7.08
N GLU A 476 -28.59 -26.37 -7.51
CA GLU A 476 -29.68 -25.59 -8.11
C GLU A 476 -30.10 -24.41 -7.21
N GLN A 477 -30.01 -24.60 -5.88
CA GLN A 477 -30.39 -23.61 -4.87
C GLN A 477 -29.27 -22.60 -4.56
N GLY A 478 -28.14 -22.67 -5.27
CA GLY A 478 -27.04 -21.73 -5.12
C GLY A 478 -26.51 -21.67 -3.69
N ILE A 479 -26.45 -20.47 -3.09
CA ILE A 479 -25.92 -20.26 -1.74
C ILE A 479 -26.81 -20.95 -0.68
N ALA A 480 -28.14 -20.92 -0.87
CA ALA A 480 -29.08 -21.49 0.08
C ALA A 480 -28.87 -23.00 0.27
N GLY A 481 -28.61 -23.72 -0.82
CA GLY A 481 -28.33 -25.16 -0.77
C GLY A 481 -27.07 -25.48 0.06
N TYR A 482 -26.01 -24.68 -0.06
CA TYR A 482 -24.80 -24.87 0.76
C TYR A 482 -25.06 -24.57 2.24
N ILE A 483 -25.83 -23.51 2.56
CA ILE A 483 -26.15 -23.16 3.94
C ILE A 483 -27.05 -24.21 4.58
N GLN A 484 -28.03 -24.74 3.86
CA GLN A 484 -28.91 -25.80 4.35
C GLN A 484 -28.12 -27.09 4.64
N ALA A 485 -27.26 -27.53 3.72
CA ALA A 485 -26.42 -28.70 3.91
C ALA A 485 -25.44 -28.52 5.08
N LEU A 486 -24.87 -27.32 5.22
CA LEU A 486 -24.02 -26.96 6.35
C LEU A 486 -24.77 -27.04 7.69
N ASP A 487 -25.96 -26.44 7.78
CA ASP A 487 -26.75 -26.43 9.00
C ASP A 487 -27.20 -27.85 9.39
N TYR A 488 -27.54 -28.69 8.42
CA TYR A 488 -27.89 -30.09 8.65
C TYR A 488 -26.69 -30.94 9.12
N LEU A 489 -25.49 -30.71 8.57
CA LEU A 489 -24.26 -31.32 9.05
C LEU A 489 -23.99 -30.93 10.51
N LEU A 490 -24.13 -29.64 10.83
CA LEU A 490 -23.90 -29.10 12.17
C LEU A 490 -24.95 -29.53 13.20
N SER A 491 -26.17 -29.89 12.77
CA SER A 491 -27.16 -30.50 13.66
C SER A 491 -26.91 -31.98 13.91
N SER A 492 -26.21 -32.66 13.00
CA SER A 492 -25.93 -34.09 13.09
C SER A 492 -24.78 -34.42 14.06
N PHE A 493 -23.71 -33.62 14.08
CA PHE A 493 -22.57 -33.79 14.99
C PHE A 493 -21.74 -32.52 15.11
N THR A 494 -20.78 -32.51 16.05
CA THR A 494 -19.79 -31.43 16.21
C THR A 494 -18.48 -31.77 15.48
N PRO A 495 -18.23 -31.25 14.27
CA PRO A 495 -16.99 -31.51 13.53
C PRO A 495 -15.81 -30.70 14.09
N GLN A 496 -14.60 -31.26 14.00
CA GLN A 496 -13.34 -30.54 14.18
C GLN A 496 -13.08 -29.56 13.04
N ILE A 497 -13.46 -29.93 11.82
CA ILE A 497 -13.34 -29.11 10.61
C ILE A 497 -14.37 -29.55 9.56
N ILE A 498 -14.77 -28.64 8.68
CA ILE A 498 -15.59 -28.95 7.51
C ILE A 498 -14.82 -28.61 6.23
N LEU A 499 -14.69 -29.59 5.33
CA LEU A 499 -14.19 -29.38 3.97
C LEU A 499 -15.36 -28.99 3.06
N ILE A 500 -15.27 -27.86 2.39
CA ILE A 500 -16.34 -27.34 1.51
C ILE A 500 -15.79 -27.23 0.09
N ILE A 501 -16.40 -27.96 -0.85
CA ILE A 501 -16.01 -27.97 -2.25
C ILE A 501 -16.92 -27.02 -3.03
N LEU A 502 -16.33 -26.05 -3.72
CA LEU A 502 -17.05 -25.05 -4.51
C LEU A 502 -16.73 -25.22 -6.01
N GLN A 503 -17.75 -25.12 -6.86
CA GLN A 503 -17.56 -25.18 -8.32
C GLN A 503 -16.73 -24.00 -8.88
N ASN A 504 -16.87 -22.80 -8.32
CA ASN A 504 -16.26 -21.58 -8.86
C ASN A 504 -15.84 -20.58 -7.77
N LYS A 505 -15.14 -19.50 -8.18
CA LYS A 505 -14.56 -18.47 -7.29
C LYS A 505 -15.54 -17.36 -6.88
N ARG A 506 -16.84 -17.67 -6.79
CA ARG A 506 -17.86 -16.69 -6.39
C ARG A 506 -17.64 -16.19 -4.96
N ALA A 507 -17.29 -14.91 -4.82
CA ALA A 507 -16.93 -14.29 -3.54
C ALA A 507 -18.12 -14.22 -2.57
N ASP A 508 -19.32 -13.95 -3.07
CA ASP A 508 -20.56 -13.94 -2.29
C ASP A 508 -20.83 -15.28 -1.60
N ARG A 509 -20.67 -16.40 -2.33
CA ARG A 509 -20.80 -17.76 -1.77
C ARG A 509 -19.75 -18.03 -0.70
N TYR A 510 -18.49 -17.71 -0.97
CA TYR A 510 -17.40 -17.88 -0.02
C TYR A 510 -17.66 -17.07 1.28
N ASN A 511 -18.06 -15.80 1.13
CA ASN A 511 -18.31 -14.89 2.24
C ASN A 511 -19.49 -15.35 3.09
N ALA A 512 -20.58 -15.80 2.48
CA ALA A 512 -21.75 -16.33 3.19
C ALA A 512 -21.38 -17.54 4.06
N LEU A 513 -20.62 -18.49 3.51
CA LEU A 513 -20.17 -19.68 4.23
C LEU A 513 -19.19 -19.35 5.36
N LYS A 514 -18.25 -18.42 5.11
CA LYS A 514 -17.32 -17.97 6.15
C LYS A 514 -18.02 -17.22 7.27
N ARG A 515 -19.01 -16.37 6.96
CA ARG A 515 -19.84 -15.72 7.97
C ARG A 515 -20.56 -16.77 8.83
N ARG A 516 -21.22 -17.74 8.20
CA ARG A 516 -21.95 -18.80 8.92
C ARG A 516 -21.05 -19.61 9.87
N CYS A 517 -19.84 -19.95 9.45
CA CYS A 517 -18.94 -20.81 10.23
C CYS A 517 -17.97 -20.10 11.18
N CYS A 518 -17.75 -18.79 11.02
CA CYS A 518 -16.80 -18.02 11.83
C CYS A 518 -17.44 -16.93 12.69
N VAL A 519 -18.67 -16.50 12.38
CA VAL A 519 -19.41 -15.48 13.14
C VAL A 519 -20.60 -16.13 13.85
N ASP A 520 -21.48 -16.79 13.10
CA ASP A 520 -22.71 -17.39 13.69
C ASP A 520 -22.39 -18.67 14.48
N ARG A 521 -21.35 -19.39 14.06
CA ARG A 521 -20.85 -20.63 14.67
C ARG A 521 -19.33 -20.54 14.81
N ALA A 522 -18.75 -21.39 15.66
CA ALA A 522 -17.30 -21.47 15.87
C ALA A 522 -16.74 -22.80 15.31
N VAL A 523 -16.76 -22.96 13.97
CA VAL A 523 -16.35 -24.20 13.31
C VAL A 523 -15.31 -23.92 12.23
N ALA A 524 -14.17 -24.60 12.32
CA ALA A 524 -13.11 -24.48 11.33
C ALA A 524 -13.59 -24.97 9.95
N THR A 525 -13.23 -24.25 8.89
CA THR A 525 -13.59 -24.60 7.51
C THR A 525 -12.39 -24.57 6.58
N GLN A 526 -12.29 -25.57 5.71
CA GLN A 526 -11.37 -25.62 4.58
C GLN A 526 -12.18 -25.54 3.28
N VAL A 527 -11.96 -24.50 2.47
CA VAL A 527 -12.69 -24.34 1.21
C VAL A 527 -11.76 -24.70 0.05
N VAL A 528 -12.24 -25.53 -0.88
CA VAL A 528 -11.48 -26.00 -2.05
C VAL A 528 -12.32 -25.79 -3.31
N LEU A 529 -11.68 -25.42 -4.41
CA LEU A 529 -12.36 -25.34 -5.71
C LEU A 529 -12.36 -26.72 -6.36
N LEU A 530 -13.46 -27.09 -7.02
CA LEU A 530 -13.62 -28.37 -7.71
C LEU A 530 -12.46 -28.67 -8.68
N LYS A 531 -12.01 -27.69 -9.45
CA LYS A 531 -10.85 -27.85 -10.35
C LYS A 531 -9.53 -28.25 -9.66
N ASN A 532 -9.45 -28.12 -8.34
CA ASN A 532 -8.28 -28.47 -7.54
C ASN A 532 -8.44 -29.87 -6.88
N THR A 533 -9.59 -30.52 -7.03
CA THR A 533 -9.85 -31.89 -6.57
C THR A 533 -9.57 -32.93 -7.64
N GLU A 534 -9.08 -32.51 -8.80
CA GLU A 534 -8.84 -33.35 -9.99
C GLU A 534 -7.53 -32.96 -10.69
N GLY A 535 -7.02 -33.83 -11.56
CA GLY A 535 -5.89 -33.55 -12.46
C GLY A 535 -4.51 -34.01 -12.00
N LYS A 536 -3.49 -33.80 -12.86
CA LYS A 536 -2.16 -34.42 -12.73
C LYS A 536 -1.37 -34.05 -11.46
N ASN A 537 -1.64 -32.89 -10.85
CA ASN A 537 -0.92 -32.39 -9.69
C ASN A 537 -1.71 -32.49 -8.36
N ILE A 538 -2.78 -33.29 -8.34
CA ILE A 538 -3.73 -33.42 -7.22
C ILE A 538 -3.04 -33.73 -5.88
N PHE A 539 -2.03 -34.61 -5.86
CA PHE A 539 -1.35 -34.99 -4.62
C PHE A 539 -0.57 -33.83 -3.98
N SER A 540 0.06 -32.98 -4.80
CA SER A 540 0.78 -31.78 -4.33
C SER A 540 -0.18 -30.75 -3.75
N VAL A 541 -1.36 -30.61 -4.35
CA VAL A 541 -2.44 -29.75 -3.86
C VAL A 541 -3.01 -30.29 -2.54
N ALA A 542 -3.33 -31.59 -2.51
CA ALA A 542 -3.82 -32.30 -1.33
C ALA A 542 -2.83 -32.16 -0.15
N SER A 543 -1.53 -32.37 -0.37
CA SER A 543 -0.49 -32.19 0.65
C SER A 543 -0.57 -30.81 1.34
N LYS A 544 -0.74 -29.74 0.56
CA LYS A 544 -0.84 -28.37 1.10
C LYS A 544 -2.16 -28.15 1.85
N ILE A 545 -3.26 -28.71 1.35
CA ILE A 545 -4.58 -28.61 1.99
C ILE A 545 -4.56 -29.33 3.34
N VAL A 546 -3.99 -30.52 3.40
CA VAL A 546 -3.89 -31.33 4.62
C VAL A 546 -3.03 -30.63 5.69
N ILE A 547 -1.91 -30.02 5.31
CA ILE A 547 -1.12 -29.19 6.24
C ILE A 547 -1.97 -28.04 6.80
N GLN A 548 -2.76 -27.36 5.96
CA GLN A 548 -3.67 -26.30 6.42
C GLN A 548 -4.78 -26.83 7.33
N MET A 549 -5.35 -28.00 7.04
CA MET A 549 -6.34 -28.65 7.89
C MET A 549 -5.74 -28.95 9.27
N CYS A 550 -4.53 -29.52 9.31
CA CYS A 550 -3.78 -29.77 10.54
C CYS A 550 -3.59 -28.49 11.37
N CYS A 551 -3.14 -27.39 10.77
CA CYS A 551 -3.01 -26.10 11.47
C CYS A 551 -4.34 -25.61 12.06
N LYS A 552 -5.44 -25.72 11.30
CA LYS A 552 -6.77 -25.24 11.71
C LYS A 552 -7.36 -25.98 12.90
N ILE A 553 -6.95 -27.23 13.12
CA ILE A 553 -7.36 -28.03 14.26
C ILE A 553 -6.32 -28.01 15.40
N GLY A 554 -5.31 -27.13 15.31
CA GLY A 554 -4.34 -26.87 16.38
C GLY A 554 -2.99 -27.57 16.24
N GLY A 555 -2.72 -28.23 15.11
CA GLY A 555 -1.41 -28.79 14.79
C GLY A 555 -0.36 -27.76 14.38
N ALA A 556 0.90 -28.16 14.44
CA ALA A 556 2.06 -27.37 14.09
C ALA A 556 2.88 -28.11 13.02
N PRO A 557 3.04 -27.55 11.82
CA PRO A 557 3.82 -28.19 10.76
C PRO A 557 5.32 -28.26 11.05
N TRP A 558 5.92 -27.18 11.57
CA TRP A 558 7.34 -27.09 11.91
C TRP A 558 7.57 -25.97 12.94
N SER A 559 8.78 -25.85 13.46
CA SER A 559 9.25 -24.71 14.26
C SER A 559 10.72 -24.37 13.94
N ILE A 560 11.23 -23.31 14.55
CA ILE A 560 12.63 -22.90 14.50
C ILE A 560 13.21 -22.79 15.90
N GLU A 561 14.53 -22.79 16.02
CA GLU A 561 15.18 -22.54 17.30
C GLU A 561 15.04 -21.08 17.71
N ILE A 562 14.53 -20.86 18.93
CA ILE A 562 14.36 -19.52 19.50
C ILE A 562 15.03 -19.53 20.87
N PRO A 563 16.22 -18.91 20.99
CA PRO A 563 17.02 -19.00 22.21
C PRO A 563 16.43 -18.17 23.37
N LEU A 564 15.46 -17.30 23.09
CA LEU A 564 14.83 -16.43 24.09
C LEU A 564 13.77 -17.19 24.92
N SER A 565 13.89 -17.13 26.24
CA SER A 565 12.87 -17.57 27.18
C SER A 565 11.83 -16.47 27.45
N GLY A 566 10.62 -16.89 27.83
CA GLY A 566 9.54 -15.98 28.22
C GLY A 566 9.11 -15.00 27.11
N LEU A 567 9.31 -15.36 25.85
CA LEU A 567 9.03 -14.49 24.70
C LEU A 567 7.58 -14.65 24.22
N MET A 568 6.92 -13.52 24.01
CA MET A 568 5.71 -13.39 23.20
C MET A 568 6.02 -12.52 21.97
N VAL A 569 5.77 -13.06 20.78
CA VAL A 569 5.79 -12.31 19.52
C VAL A 569 4.36 -11.98 19.11
N VAL A 570 4.12 -10.72 18.76
CA VAL A 570 2.83 -10.18 18.39
C VAL A 570 2.91 -9.57 17.00
N GLY A 571 1.95 -9.86 16.14
CA GLY A 571 1.73 -9.18 14.87
C GLY A 571 0.43 -8.38 14.92
N PHE A 572 0.46 -7.15 14.44
CA PHE A 572 -0.74 -6.31 14.31
C PHE A 572 -0.80 -5.64 12.93
N ASP A 573 -1.88 -5.91 12.21
CA ASP A 573 -2.16 -5.36 10.88
C ASP A 573 -3.55 -4.72 10.83
N VAL A 574 -3.71 -3.73 9.96
CA VAL A 574 -4.95 -2.97 9.81
C VAL A 574 -5.38 -3.02 8.36
N TYR A 575 -6.55 -3.60 8.14
CA TYR A 575 -7.18 -3.66 6.84
C TYR A 575 -8.21 -2.54 6.70
N HIS A 576 -8.12 -1.77 5.61
CA HIS A 576 -9.12 -0.74 5.27
C HIS A 576 -10.09 -1.30 4.23
N ASP A 577 -11.39 -1.35 4.55
CA ASP A 577 -12.39 -1.79 3.58
C ASP A 577 -12.60 -0.70 2.51
N THR A 578 -12.34 -1.05 1.26
CA THR A 578 -12.55 -0.15 0.12
C THR A 578 -14.02 -0.01 -0.28
N ALA A 579 -14.87 -0.96 0.10
CA ALA A 579 -16.31 -0.96 -0.23
C ALA A 579 -17.11 -0.13 0.79
N SER A 580 -16.84 -0.31 2.08
CA SER A 580 -17.48 0.43 3.17
C SER A 580 -16.59 1.58 3.61
N ARG A 581 -16.79 2.78 3.05
CA ARG A 581 -15.99 3.98 3.39
C ARG A 581 -16.02 4.20 4.91
N GLY A 582 -14.83 4.25 5.53
CA GLY A 582 -14.68 4.63 6.93
C GLY A 582 -14.64 3.47 7.93
N VAL A 583 -14.65 2.21 7.48
CA VAL A 583 -14.44 1.06 8.37
C VAL A 583 -13.06 0.46 8.14
N SER A 584 -12.29 0.35 9.21
CA SER A 584 -11.02 -0.38 9.25
C SER A 584 -11.14 -1.54 10.22
N ILE A 585 -10.33 -2.58 10.01
CA ILE A 585 -10.34 -3.79 10.82
C ILE A 585 -8.91 -4.03 11.29
N GLY A 586 -8.69 -3.92 12.60
CA GLY A 586 -7.42 -4.26 13.24
C GLY A 586 -7.42 -5.74 13.64
N ALA A 587 -6.36 -6.45 13.28
CA ALA A 587 -6.16 -7.85 13.64
C ALA A 587 -4.86 -8.02 14.42
N LEU A 588 -4.95 -8.56 15.64
CA LEU A 588 -3.82 -8.91 16.49
C LEU A 588 -3.65 -10.42 16.51
N VAL A 589 -2.42 -10.88 16.36
CA VAL A 589 -2.03 -12.28 16.53
C VAL A 589 -0.85 -12.34 17.49
N ALA A 590 -0.92 -13.17 18.53
CA ALA A 590 0.13 -13.31 19.53
C ALA A 590 0.55 -14.77 19.69
N SER A 591 1.85 -15.04 19.76
CA SER A 591 2.39 -16.37 20.00
C SER A 591 2.20 -16.81 21.45
N MET A 592 1.88 -18.08 21.65
CA MET A 592 1.43 -18.58 22.95
C MET A 592 2.40 -19.56 23.62
N ASN A 593 3.42 -20.02 22.90
CA ASN A 593 4.40 -21.00 23.37
C ASN A 593 5.80 -20.73 22.80
N LYS A 594 6.83 -21.32 23.43
CA LYS A 594 8.25 -21.11 23.05
C LYS A 594 8.57 -21.42 21.58
N ALA A 595 7.94 -22.46 21.03
CA ALA A 595 8.14 -22.86 19.63
C ALA A 595 7.48 -21.92 18.60
N LEU A 596 6.76 -20.88 19.06
CA LEU A 596 5.92 -19.99 18.26
C LEU A 596 5.03 -20.75 17.27
N SER A 597 4.40 -21.82 17.74
CA SER A 597 3.56 -22.70 16.91
C SER A 597 2.07 -22.60 17.22
N ARG A 598 1.72 -21.99 18.36
CA ARG A 598 0.34 -21.73 18.77
C ARG A 598 0.11 -20.24 18.88
N TYR A 599 -1.06 -19.78 18.44
CA TYR A 599 -1.38 -18.37 18.35
C TYR A 599 -2.75 -18.06 18.95
N PHE A 600 -2.83 -16.95 19.67
CA PHE A 600 -4.07 -16.26 19.97
C PHE A 600 -4.32 -15.22 18.89
N SER A 601 -5.58 -15.02 18.50
CA SER A 601 -5.96 -13.99 17.55
C SER A 601 -7.16 -13.21 18.05
N ALA A 602 -7.17 -11.89 17.86
CA ALA A 602 -8.30 -11.02 18.12
C ALA A 602 -8.48 -10.01 16.99
N VAL A 603 -9.73 -9.65 16.70
CA VAL A 603 -10.10 -8.71 15.63
C VAL A 603 -11.04 -7.66 16.20
N SER A 604 -10.84 -6.40 15.83
CA SER A 604 -11.65 -5.26 16.24
C SER A 604 -12.03 -4.38 15.04
N TYR A 605 -13.27 -3.88 15.03
CA TYR A 605 -13.75 -2.89 14.06
C TYR A 605 -13.35 -1.47 14.47
N GLN A 606 -13.13 -0.61 13.48
CA GLN A 606 -12.63 0.75 13.69
C GLN A 606 -13.36 1.73 12.77
N HIS A 607 -13.80 2.85 13.33
CA HIS A 607 -14.44 3.95 12.64
C HIS A 607 -13.56 5.22 12.60
N SER A 608 -12.46 5.28 13.35
CA SER A 608 -11.52 6.42 13.37
C SER A 608 -10.08 6.05 13.82
N GLY A 609 -9.13 6.99 13.72
CA GLY A 609 -7.71 6.79 14.05
C GLY A 609 -7.40 6.66 15.55
N GLU A 610 -8.12 7.38 16.43
CA GLU A 610 -7.94 7.30 17.89
C GLU A 610 -8.41 5.95 18.46
N GLU A 611 -9.41 5.32 17.83
CA GLU A 611 -9.89 3.99 18.21
C GLU A 611 -8.84 2.90 17.98
N LEU A 612 -7.89 3.12 17.06
CA LEU A 612 -6.84 2.17 16.70
C LEU A 612 -5.97 1.79 17.91
N SER A 613 -5.49 2.80 18.63
CA SER A 613 -4.61 2.63 19.78
C SER A 613 -5.32 1.89 20.91
N ASN A 614 -6.58 2.26 21.17
CA ASN A 614 -7.39 1.63 22.21
C ASN A 614 -7.61 0.14 21.94
N GLU A 615 -7.95 -0.24 20.71
CA GLU A 615 -8.22 -1.62 20.33
C GLU A 615 -6.97 -2.51 20.34
N LEU A 616 -5.83 -1.98 19.88
CA LEU A 616 -4.54 -2.68 20.00
C LEU A 616 -4.26 -3.04 21.47
N SER A 617 -4.45 -2.06 22.36
CA SER A 617 -4.19 -2.25 23.78
C SER A 617 -5.14 -3.26 24.42
N ILE A 618 -6.44 -3.20 24.10
CA ILE A 618 -7.45 -4.16 24.60
C ILE A 618 -7.10 -5.58 24.15
N ASN A 619 -6.76 -5.75 22.86
CA ASN A 619 -6.41 -7.07 22.31
C ASN A 619 -5.10 -7.60 22.88
N MET A 620 -4.14 -6.74 23.20
CA MET A 620 -2.94 -7.11 23.94
C MET A 620 -3.28 -7.62 25.35
N CYS A 621 -4.17 -6.96 26.10
CA CYS A 621 -4.60 -7.44 27.41
C CYS A 621 -5.18 -8.87 27.34
N LYS A 622 -6.07 -9.12 26.36
CA LYS A 622 -6.64 -10.46 26.13
C LYS A 622 -5.55 -11.50 25.80
N ALA A 623 -4.57 -11.13 24.98
CA ALA A 623 -3.45 -12.01 24.63
C ALA A 623 -2.57 -12.35 25.85
N LEU A 624 -2.28 -11.36 26.70
CA LEU A 624 -1.49 -11.53 27.92
C LEU A 624 -2.20 -12.42 28.94
N GLN A 625 -3.49 -12.20 29.17
CA GLN A 625 -4.32 -13.07 30.01
C GLN A 625 -4.32 -14.50 29.48
N LYS A 626 -4.47 -14.67 28.16
CA LYS A 626 -4.46 -16.00 27.56
C LYS A 626 -3.09 -16.67 27.72
N PHE A 627 -2.00 -15.94 27.50
CA PHE A 627 -0.64 -16.44 27.70
C PHE A 627 -0.40 -16.86 29.15
N GLN A 628 -0.78 -16.03 30.12
CA GLN A 628 -0.67 -16.33 31.55
C GLN A 628 -1.46 -17.58 31.92
N SER A 629 -2.69 -17.73 31.40
CA SER A 629 -3.51 -18.92 31.65
C SER A 629 -2.88 -20.22 31.13
N MET A 630 -2.02 -20.16 30.10
CA MET A 630 -1.39 -21.33 29.50
C MET A 630 0.03 -21.59 30.03
N ASN A 631 0.73 -20.56 30.48
CA ASN A 631 2.14 -20.65 30.88
C ASN A 631 2.34 -20.41 32.39
N GLY A 632 1.28 -20.12 33.14
CA GLY A 632 1.32 -19.80 34.58
C GLY A 632 1.92 -18.43 34.92
N SER A 633 2.48 -17.73 33.94
CA SER A 633 3.18 -16.45 34.11
C SER A 633 3.00 -15.56 32.88
N LEU A 634 3.14 -14.24 33.08
CA LEU A 634 3.19 -13.27 32.00
C LEU A 634 4.51 -13.38 31.23
N PRO A 635 4.56 -13.02 29.94
CA PRO A 635 5.80 -13.06 29.17
C PRO A 635 6.81 -12.05 29.73
N GLU A 636 8.09 -12.44 29.80
CA GLU A 636 9.18 -11.55 30.19
C GLU A 636 9.53 -10.54 29.09
N ARG A 637 9.36 -10.95 27.82
CA ARG A 637 9.72 -10.19 26.63
C ARG A 637 8.55 -10.18 25.65
N ILE A 638 8.24 -9.02 25.10
CA ILE A 638 7.20 -8.82 24.10
C ILE A 638 7.83 -8.15 22.87
N ILE A 639 7.72 -8.79 21.70
CA ILE A 639 8.12 -8.20 20.43
C ILE A 639 6.86 -7.98 19.59
N ILE A 640 6.60 -6.75 19.18
CA ILE A 640 5.42 -6.36 18.41
C ILE A 640 5.85 -5.95 17.01
N TYR A 641 5.33 -6.61 15.99
CA TYR A 641 5.46 -6.26 14.58
C TYR A 641 4.17 -5.58 14.09
N ARG A 642 4.26 -4.27 13.81
CA ARG A 642 3.16 -3.40 13.40
C ARG A 642 3.21 -3.12 11.89
N ASP A 643 2.29 -3.66 11.10
CA ASP A 643 2.24 -3.49 9.64
C ASP A 643 1.19 -2.45 9.20
N GLY A 644 1.36 -1.85 8.02
CA GLY A 644 0.36 -0.92 7.47
C GLY A 644 0.41 0.49 8.06
N VAL A 645 1.54 0.89 8.65
CA VAL A 645 1.77 2.26 9.12
C VAL A 645 2.51 3.05 8.04
N GLY A 646 1.88 4.10 7.53
CA GLY A 646 2.54 5.07 6.66
C GLY A 646 3.52 5.95 7.44
N GLU A 647 4.54 6.50 6.78
CA GLU A 647 5.55 7.32 7.47
C GLU A 647 4.98 8.53 8.21
N GLY A 648 4.00 9.22 7.60
CA GLY A 648 3.30 10.33 8.25
C GLY A 648 2.33 9.91 9.36
N GLN A 649 2.28 8.63 9.73
CA GLN A 649 1.51 8.11 10.87
C GLN A 649 2.43 7.63 12.01
N ILE A 650 3.74 7.56 11.79
CA ILE A 650 4.71 7.16 12.82
C ILE A 650 4.60 8.02 14.10
N PRO A 651 4.48 9.37 14.03
CA PRO A 651 4.23 10.21 15.20
C PRO A 651 3.06 9.73 16.04
N PHE A 652 1.91 9.56 15.38
CA PHE A 652 0.68 9.15 16.02
C PHE A 652 0.82 7.77 16.68
N VAL A 653 1.42 6.80 15.98
CA VAL A 653 1.66 5.46 16.52
C VAL A 653 2.55 5.51 17.76
N MET A 654 3.62 6.32 17.74
CA MET A 654 4.52 6.46 18.88
C MET A 654 3.83 7.11 20.08
N GLU A 655 3.17 8.24 19.88
CA GLU A 655 2.56 9.03 20.95
C GLU A 655 1.28 8.40 21.51
N HIS A 656 0.56 7.62 20.71
CA HIS A 656 -0.74 7.06 21.10
C HIS A 656 -0.68 5.55 21.28
N GLU A 657 -0.31 4.77 20.25
CA GLU A 657 -0.33 3.30 20.35
C GLU A 657 0.70 2.80 21.38
N VAL A 658 1.95 3.28 21.29
CA VAL A 658 3.05 2.82 22.15
C VAL A 658 2.88 3.30 23.59
N GLU A 659 2.54 4.57 23.82
CA GLU A 659 2.36 5.09 25.18
C GLU A 659 1.16 4.47 25.90
N LEU A 660 0.03 4.26 25.20
CA LEU A 660 -1.13 3.57 25.78
C LEU A 660 -0.76 2.14 26.18
N LEU A 661 -0.05 1.41 25.30
CA LEU A 661 0.43 0.07 25.61
C LEU A 661 1.38 0.05 26.81
N LYS A 662 2.34 1.00 26.90
CA LYS A 662 3.23 1.12 28.06
C LYS A 662 2.44 1.29 29.36
N GLY A 663 1.44 2.17 29.36
CA GLY A 663 0.55 2.40 30.51
C GLY A 663 -0.15 1.12 30.95
N ARG A 664 -0.81 0.41 30.01
CA ARG A 664 -1.51 -0.85 30.30
C ARG A 664 -0.59 -1.97 30.75
N LEU A 665 0.60 -2.09 30.16
CA LEU A 665 1.58 -3.09 30.58
C LEU A 665 2.04 -2.81 32.02
N LYS A 666 2.24 -1.55 32.41
CA LYS A 666 2.61 -1.20 33.79
C LYS A 666 1.53 -1.62 34.80
N GLU A 667 0.26 -1.44 34.46
CA GLU A 667 -0.88 -1.89 35.27
C GLU A 667 -0.89 -3.42 35.41
N ILE A 668 -0.83 -4.16 34.29
CA ILE A 668 -0.92 -5.63 34.28
C ILE A 668 0.25 -6.29 35.01
N TYR A 669 1.45 -5.73 34.90
CA TYR A 669 2.65 -6.27 35.52
C TYR A 669 2.83 -5.79 36.98
N GLY A 670 1.86 -5.07 37.55
CA GLY A 670 1.89 -4.63 38.94
C GLY A 670 3.09 -3.74 39.26
N GLY A 671 3.45 -2.85 38.33
CA GLY A 671 4.62 -1.96 38.45
C GLY A 671 5.97 -2.59 38.05
N ARG A 672 6.04 -3.90 37.74
CA ARG A 672 7.22 -4.49 37.12
C ARG A 672 7.32 -4.08 35.65
N HIS A 673 8.53 -3.86 35.16
CA HIS A 673 8.73 -3.48 33.76
C HIS A 673 8.75 -4.72 32.84
N ALA A 674 7.79 -4.81 31.92
CA ALA A 674 7.86 -5.72 30.78
C ALA A 674 8.89 -5.23 29.75
N LYS A 675 9.74 -6.12 29.23
CA LYS A 675 10.67 -5.75 28.15
C LYS A 675 9.93 -5.78 26.81
N MET A 676 9.59 -4.61 26.29
CA MET A 676 8.82 -4.46 25.05
C MET A 676 9.69 -3.90 23.92
N THR A 677 9.60 -4.51 22.74
CA THR A 677 10.16 -4.00 21.47
C THR A 677 9.02 -3.79 20.49
N PHE A 678 8.90 -2.58 19.94
CA PHE A 678 7.88 -2.23 18.93
C PHE A 678 8.55 -1.96 17.59
N ILE A 679 8.20 -2.74 16.57
CA ILE A 679 8.82 -2.73 15.24
C ILE A 679 7.75 -2.41 14.21
N ILE A 680 7.90 -1.29 13.51
CA ILE A 680 7.08 -0.97 12.34
C ILE A 680 7.60 -1.75 11.13
N VAL A 681 6.72 -2.50 10.47
CA VAL A 681 7.01 -3.30 9.29
C VAL A 681 6.41 -2.63 8.07
N THR A 682 7.24 -2.32 7.08
CA THR A 682 6.80 -1.70 5.82
C THR A 682 7.20 -2.58 4.64
N LYS A 683 6.21 -3.23 4.01
CA LYS A 683 6.44 -4.12 2.86
C LYS A 683 6.49 -3.38 1.51
N ARG A 684 5.73 -2.29 1.38
CA ARG A 684 5.57 -1.54 0.13
C ARG A 684 6.56 -0.38 0.06
N ILE A 685 7.84 -0.72 -0.07
CA ILE A 685 8.93 0.26 -0.20
C ILE A 685 9.45 0.34 -1.63
N ASN A 686 10.05 1.47 -1.98
CA ASN A 686 10.71 1.68 -3.28
C ASN A 686 12.15 1.18 -3.31
N SER A 687 12.78 1.03 -2.15
CA SER A 687 14.17 0.56 -2.03
C SER A 687 14.31 -0.85 -2.61
N ARG A 688 15.31 -1.03 -3.47
CA ARG A 688 15.71 -2.32 -4.02
C ARG A 688 17.20 -2.49 -3.82
N PHE A 689 17.57 -3.74 -3.56
CA PHE A 689 18.95 -4.14 -3.37
C PHE A 689 19.19 -5.38 -4.22
N SER A 690 20.38 -5.52 -4.78
CA SER A 690 20.83 -6.71 -5.49
C SER A 690 22.27 -7.03 -5.13
N ILE A 691 22.58 -8.32 -4.95
CA ILE A 691 23.96 -8.75 -4.80
C ILE A 691 24.64 -8.57 -6.17
N ILE A 692 25.85 -8.00 -6.16
CA ILE A 692 26.61 -7.81 -7.39
C ILE A 692 26.89 -9.20 -8.00
N ASN A 693 26.46 -9.42 -9.25
CA ASN A 693 26.64 -10.65 -10.02
C ASN A 693 26.01 -11.94 -9.44
N LYS A 694 25.03 -11.85 -8.52
CA LYS A 694 24.33 -13.03 -7.96
C LYS A 694 22.84 -12.77 -7.72
N ILE A 695 22.08 -13.85 -7.62
CA ILE A 695 20.67 -13.81 -7.20
C ILE A 695 20.61 -13.46 -5.70
N LEU A 696 19.61 -12.67 -5.29
CA LEU A 696 19.37 -12.38 -3.87
C LEU A 696 19.14 -13.68 -3.09
N HIS A 697 19.86 -13.80 -1.98
CA HIS A 697 19.67 -14.86 -1.00
C HIS A 697 18.77 -14.31 0.12
N PRO A 698 17.78 -15.06 0.64
CA PRO A 698 17.13 -14.66 1.88
C PRO A 698 18.10 -14.77 3.07
N GLY A 699 17.76 -14.07 4.15
CA GLY A 699 18.68 -13.78 5.25
C GLY A 699 19.56 -12.54 5.03
N LEU A 700 19.33 -11.79 3.95
CA LEU A 700 20.10 -10.59 3.64
C LEU A 700 19.69 -9.39 4.50
N LEU A 701 20.67 -8.75 5.13
CA LEU A 701 20.54 -7.58 6.01
C LEU A 701 21.45 -6.43 5.58
#